data_AF-A0A355V4Q1-F1
#
_entry.id   AF-A0A355V4Q1-F1
#
_cell.length_a   1.000
_cell.length_b   1.000
_cell.length_c   1.000
_cell.angle_alpha   90.00
_cell.angle_beta   90.00
_cell.angle_gamma   90.00
#
_symmetry.space_group_name_H-M   'P 1'
#
loop_
_entity.id
_entity.type
_entity.pdbx_description
1 polymer ?
#
loop_
_entity_poly.entity_id
_entity_poly.type
_entity_poly.pdbx_seq_one_letter_code
_entity_poly.pdbx_strand_id
1 'polypeptide(L)'
;MSKVKNVFKLIFKRCKAWYITTCVVLALLLVISLVITQNTFLYGTIKTVMGGERRVLREGDASKYQYYTVENDGDYGFRQFEPTEQIDSKKQALAQANKLNELIAEEGFILMKNDGALPLRTPESKLEKASARPKVSVFGKNSVSLVYGGSGSAGGDTSSNVDLFDALDAAGYDCNPALKDFYSSKAAGSGRSKNPDMGTVTFGLSTGETPLKDYTPKVKESYSQYKDAAFVVISRIGGEGFDLPRTATDNKGKTLSGWGEGDHYLELDVNEKELLTQVCKDFDKVVLIINCATSMELGFLDDGTYDINAAVWIASPGGAGINALGRILNGNVNPSGRTVDTYVRDFKTDPTWNNIGNNNVADGNRYSIGTTPQDYYFAEYEEGIYVGYRYWETMAYVREYDEADEEWYGKNVVFPFGYGMSYTTFDWELKSCSPEAGSSLEKNGEISVTVTVTNTGNYAGKDVVQLYYSPYFRIGTENQIEKPHVVLGGYAKTELIEPNESKDVTIKLKVEDMASYDYNDVNRNGNSGYELERGNYKIFVGKNAHASWKDDDSIEVRYKVDETILYNDGNVKNRFEDAGSRIKQYLNRNNFESSMPTMPVAEDKTVDSAFIKSLEYNQEEYDKTYGSDYVVTEMPKTKTGSDGHLYDVIKFDESSKSLSVDYNDPAFEKLLDMLSVEDMLNLICTGNFNTAYINKIDKPKTTDPDGPAGFTNFMGDPTVYGTCFYASECVIAATYNVDIAHDMGIMVGIEGLFGNVKGDGRPYSGWYAPAVNIHRNQFAGRNWEYYSEDPLLSGKMGANVVIGANKKGVYTYVKHFAVNDQETNRDSNGLVVWLNEQSLREIYLKPFEIIVKEGGSRAIMSSFNRIGRVWAGGNYELLTGVLREEWGFKGTVITDYNLQSSGYMSPDQFLRAGGDLNLVQGGFPNSFKASNASATDVNLLRRATKNILYTVAQSNAMNGMGEGNVWAYAIPMWVVILIVVDCAAVAAFGVWGFFAIRKALKKQEAEQAAEGASEESSPE
;
A
#
# COMPACT_ATOMS: atom_id res chain seq x y z
N MET A 1 60.50 -29.42 -34.01
CA MET A 1 60.34 -29.43 -32.54
C MET A 1 61.58 -28.98 -31.73
N SER A 2 62.84 -29.23 -32.14
CA SER A 2 64.02 -28.84 -31.33
C SER A 2 64.27 -27.32 -31.25
N LYS A 3 64.02 -26.55 -32.33
CA LYS A 3 64.15 -25.08 -32.34
C LYS A 3 63.19 -24.39 -31.35
N VAL A 4 61.95 -24.87 -31.23
CA VAL A 4 60.95 -24.34 -30.29
C VAL A 4 61.34 -24.65 -28.84
N LYS A 5 61.82 -25.86 -28.55
CA LYS A 5 62.36 -26.24 -27.21
C LYS A 5 63.53 -25.35 -26.77
N ASN A 6 64.39 -24.93 -27.71
CA ASN A 6 65.52 -24.05 -27.39
C ASN A 6 65.10 -22.61 -27.10
N VAL A 7 64.08 -22.08 -27.78
CA VAL A 7 63.51 -20.75 -27.50
C VAL A 7 62.87 -20.70 -26.11
N PHE A 8 62.08 -21.72 -25.73
CA PHE A 8 61.50 -21.79 -24.38
C PHE A 8 62.57 -21.88 -23.28
N LYS A 9 63.64 -22.65 -23.49
CA LYS A 9 64.78 -22.72 -22.55
C LYS A 9 65.49 -21.36 -22.41
N LEU A 10 65.65 -20.63 -23.50
CA LEU A 10 66.27 -19.29 -23.49
C LEU A 10 65.41 -18.29 -22.72
N ILE A 11 64.11 -18.24 -23.02
CA ILE A 11 63.14 -17.37 -22.34
C ILE A 11 63.13 -17.66 -20.84
N PHE A 12 63.07 -18.94 -20.45
CA PHE A 12 63.04 -19.33 -19.05
C PHE A 12 64.37 -19.05 -18.30
N LYS A 13 65.52 -19.15 -18.98
CA LYS A 13 66.84 -18.89 -18.37
C LYS A 13 67.17 -17.40 -18.27
N ARG A 14 66.80 -16.59 -19.26
CA ARG A 14 67.24 -15.17 -19.38
C ARG A 14 66.14 -14.12 -19.19
N CYS A 15 64.87 -14.50 -19.34
CA CYS A 15 63.71 -13.62 -19.12
C CYS A 15 62.86 -14.07 -17.92
N LYS A 16 63.47 -14.77 -16.95
CA LYS A 16 62.78 -15.41 -15.83
C LYS A 16 61.91 -14.44 -15.01
N ALA A 17 62.40 -13.23 -14.76
CA ALA A 17 61.65 -12.20 -14.04
C ALA A 17 60.38 -11.79 -14.81
N TRP A 18 60.50 -11.45 -16.10
CA TRP A 18 59.34 -11.14 -16.94
C TRP A 18 58.35 -12.30 -16.99
N TYR A 19 58.83 -13.53 -17.25
CA TYR A 19 57.97 -14.70 -17.39
C TYR A 19 57.19 -15.00 -16.10
N ILE A 20 57.88 -15.08 -14.96
CA ILE A 20 57.24 -15.36 -13.66
C ILE A 20 56.28 -14.23 -13.30
N THR A 21 56.70 -12.96 -13.40
CA THR A 21 55.83 -11.83 -13.09
C THR A 21 54.60 -11.79 -13.99
N THR A 22 54.76 -11.98 -15.30
CA THR A 22 53.63 -12.02 -16.26
C THR A 22 52.66 -13.15 -15.93
N CYS A 23 53.17 -14.37 -15.73
CA CYS A 23 52.31 -15.52 -15.42
C CYS A 23 51.57 -15.33 -14.08
N VAL A 24 52.25 -14.84 -13.04
CA VAL A 24 51.64 -14.62 -11.72
C VAL A 24 50.60 -13.51 -11.77
N VAL A 25 50.93 -12.36 -12.37
CA VAL A 25 50.02 -11.21 -12.42
C VAL A 25 48.80 -11.49 -13.30
N LEU A 26 48.99 -12.08 -14.49
CA LEU A 26 47.85 -12.43 -15.35
C LEU A 26 46.97 -13.52 -14.73
N ALA A 27 47.56 -14.50 -14.03
CA ALA A 27 46.78 -15.50 -13.30
C ALA A 27 45.98 -14.86 -12.15
N LEU A 28 46.59 -13.93 -11.39
CA LEU A 28 45.89 -13.20 -10.33
C LEU A 28 44.77 -12.33 -10.87
N LEU A 29 45.00 -11.58 -11.96
CA LEU A 29 43.97 -10.78 -12.60
C LEU A 29 42.81 -11.65 -13.09
N LEU A 30 43.10 -12.75 -13.79
CA LEU A 30 42.07 -13.69 -14.24
C LEU A 30 41.27 -14.27 -13.07
N VAL A 31 41.94 -14.64 -11.97
CA VAL A 31 41.27 -15.15 -10.77
C VAL A 31 40.39 -14.08 -10.13
N ILE A 32 40.86 -12.84 -10.01
CA ILE A 32 40.07 -11.72 -9.48
C ILE A 32 38.85 -11.48 -10.37
N SER A 33 39.04 -11.40 -11.69
CA SER A 33 37.99 -11.23 -12.68
C SER A 33 36.95 -12.34 -12.62
N LEU A 34 37.38 -13.60 -12.53
CA LEU A 34 36.49 -14.76 -12.38
C LEU A 34 35.76 -14.75 -11.04
N VAL A 35 36.44 -14.47 -9.94
CA VAL A 35 35.83 -14.43 -8.60
C VAL A 35 34.79 -13.32 -8.55
N ILE A 36 35.08 -12.14 -9.09
CA ILE A 36 34.13 -11.02 -9.13
C ILE A 36 32.94 -11.31 -10.05
N THR A 37 33.15 -11.94 -11.21
CA THR A 37 32.09 -12.11 -12.22
C THR A 37 31.28 -13.39 -12.09
N GLN A 38 31.85 -14.45 -11.51
CA GLN A 38 31.19 -15.76 -11.39
C GLN A 38 30.65 -16.02 -9.99
N ASN A 39 31.13 -15.31 -8.96
CA ASN A 39 30.54 -15.39 -7.64
C ASN A 39 29.28 -14.52 -7.60
N THR A 40 28.11 -15.16 -7.53
CA THR A 40 26.81 -14.49 -7.55
C THR A 40 26.64 -13.43 -6.46
N PHE A 41 27.20 -13.65 -5.26
CA PHE A 41 27.17 -12.68 -4.17
C PHE A 41 28.02 -11.44 -4.51
N LEU A 42 29.28 -11.60 -4.87
CA LEU A 42 30.17 -10.48 -5.22
C LEU A 42 29.70 -9.73 -6.45
N TYR A 43 29.27 -10.46 -7.50
CA TYR A 43 28.70 -9.87 -8.69
C TYR A 43 27.45 -9.05 -8.34
N GLY A 44 26.56 -9.59 -7.51
CA GLY A 44 25.37 -8.90 -7.01
C GLY A 44 25.71 -7.63 -6.24
N THR A 45 26.63 -7.70 -5.27
CA THR A 45 27.06 -6.53 -4.48
C THR A 45 27.68 -5.44 -5.34
N ILE A 46 28.57 -5.79 -6.28
CA ILE A 46 29.21 -4.80 -7.15
C ILE A 46 28.20 -4.24 -8.15
N LYS A 47 27.32 -5.07 -8.71
CA LYS A 47 26.20 -4.63 -9.56
C LYS A 47 25.33 -3.61 -8.85
N THR A 48 25.00 -3.84 -7.58
CA THR A 48 24.21 -2.93 -6.75
C THR A 48 24.86 -1.54 -6.63
N VAL A 49 26.19 -1.47 -6.48
CA VAL A 49 26.90 -0.20 -6.28
C VAL A 49 27.27 0.48 -7.60
N MET A 50 27.70 -0.30 -8.58
CA MET A 50 28.33 0.16 -9.83
C MET A 50 27.42 0.06 -11.06
N GLY A 51 26.19 -0.41 -10.89
CA GLY A 51 25.21 -0.61 -11.95
C GLY A 51 25.26 -2.00 -12.60
N GLY A 52 24.11 -2.45 -13.09
CA GLY A 52 23.91 -3.74 -13.75
C GLY A 52 23.99 -3.70 -15.27
N GLU A 53 23.42 -4.73 -15.91
CA GLU A 53 23.19 -4.74 -17.35
C GLU A 53 22.35 -3.54 -17.74
N ARG A 54 22.69 -2.93 -18.87
CA ARG A 54 22.07 -1.68 -19.31
C ARG A 54 21.31 -1.91 -20.60
N ARG A 55 20.12 -1.36 -20.67
CA ARG A 55 19.37 -1.27 -21.92
C ARG A 55 20.00 -0.16 -22.77
N VAL A 56 20.45 -0.47 -23.97
CA VAL A 56 21.16 0.46 -24.86
C VAL A 56 20.50 0.47 -26.23
N LEU A 57 20.17 1.66 -26.73
CA LEU A 57 19.71 1.85 -28.10
C LEU A 57 20.89 1.61 -29.05
N ARG A 58 20.76 0.60 -29.91
CA ARG A 58 21.77 0.23 -30.91
C ARG A 58 21.58 0.98 -32.21
N GLU A 59 20.32 1.18 -32.60
CA GLU A 59 19.91 1.83 -33.83
C GLU A 59 18.58 2.55 -33.59
N GLY A 60 18.36 3.67 -34.28
CA GLY A 60 17.12 4.46 -34.19
C GLY A 60 17.22 5.73 -33.34
N ASP A 61 16.07 6.28 -32.97
CA ASP A 61 15.90 7.48 -32.17
C ASP A 61 14.75 7.29 -31.17
N ALA A 62 15.10 7.07 -29.90
CA ALA A 62 14.13 6.85 -28.83
C ALA A 62 13.21 8.04 -28.58
N SER A 63 13.60 9.26 -28.95
CA SER A 63 12.78 10.46 -28.71
C SER A 63 11.52 10.51 -29.58
N LYS A 64 11.46 9.72 -30.67
CA LYS A 64 10.30 9.64 -31.56
C LYS A 64 9.08 8.96 -30.95
N TYR A 65 9.28 8.10 -29.96
CA TYR A 65 8.22 7.29 -29.36
C TYR A 65 8.13 7.56 -27.86
N GLN A 66 7.69 8.77 -27.49
CA GLN A 66 7.45 9.14 -26.10
C GLN A 66 5.94 9.16 -25.86
N TYR A 67 5.43 8.07 -25.29
CA TYR A 67 4.01 7.89 -25.01
C TYR A 67 3.59 8.59 -23.70
N TYR A 68 4.53 8.69 -22.76
CA TYR A 68 4.34 9.34 -21.47
C TYR A 68 5.45 10.34 -21.22
N THR A 69 5.08 11.53 -20.78
CA THR A 69 6.00 12.62 -20.46
C THR A 69 5.70 13.18 -19.08
N VAL A 70 6.68 13.88 -18.51
CA VAL A 70 6.53 14.55 -17.22
C VAL A 70 5.44 15.63 -17.30
N GLU A 71 5.41 16.42 -18.37
CA GLU A 71 4.38 17.41 -18.67
C GLU A 71 3.87 17.28 -20.12
N ASN A 72 2.64 17.70 -20.36
CA ASN A 72 2.03 17.83 -21.68
C ASN A 72 1.67 19.29 -21.90
N ASP A 73 2.34 19.97 -22.84
CA ASP A 73 2.15 21.39 -23.13
C ASP A 73 2.24 22.31 -21.89
N GLY A 74 3.15 21.98 -20.96
CA GLY A 74 3.37 22.71 -19.72
C GLY A 74 2.43 22.32 -18.55
N ASP A 75 1.53 21.37 -18.75
CA ASP A 75 0.65 20.85 -17.71
C ASP A 75 1.13 19.47 -17.20
N TYR A 76 1.33 19.38 -15.88
CA TYR A 76 1.65 18.12 -15.20
C TYR A 76 0.40 17.22 -15.04
N GLY A 77 -0.79 17.81 -15.08
CA GLY A 77 -2.07 17.15 -14.84
C GLY A 77 -2.50 17.15 -13.38
N PHE A 78 -1.90 17.98 -12.52
CA PHE A 78 -2.37 18.16 -11.14
C PHE A 78 -3.72 18.89 -11.12
N ARG A 79 -4.59 18.55 -10.18
CA ARG A 79 -5.90 19.18 -9.99
C ARG A 79 -5.89 20.23 -8.89
N GLN A 80 -5.03 20.06 -7.88
CA GLN A 80 -4.93 20.95 -6.73
C GLN A 80 -3.48 21.32 -6.38
N PHE A 81 -2.53 20.42 -6.55
CA PHE A 81 -1.13 20.69 -6.24
C PHE A 81 -0.50 21.59 -7.31
N GLU A 82 0.11 22.68 -6.86
CA GLU A 82 0.87 23.59 -7.73
C GLU A 82 2.37 23.46 -7.42
N PRO A 83 3.17 22.87 -8.34
CA PRO A 83 4.62 22.80 -8.17
C PRO A 83 5.23 24.19 -8.00
N THR A 84 6.15 24.31 -7.04
CA THR A 84 6.87 25.57 -6.74
C THR A 84 8.02 25.86 -7.70
N GLU A 85 8.42 24.86 -8.50
CA GLU A 85 9.41 24.95 -9.57
C GLU A 85 9.12 23.87 -10.62
N GLN A 86 9.77 24.00 -11.79
CA GLN A 86 9.72 23.02 -12.86
C GLN A 86 10.38 21.69 -12.43
N ILE A 87 9.80 20.56 -12.87
CA ILE A 87 10.26 19.22 -12.50
C ILE A 87 11.05 18.58 -13.66
N ASP A 88 12.33 18.93 -13.78
CA ASP A 88 13.19 18.44 -14.89
C ASP A 88 14.15 17.31 -14.46
N SER A 89 14.18 16.99 -13.17
CA SER A 89 15.08 15.99 -12.62
C SER A 89 14.46 15.21 -11.47
N LYS A 90 14.98 14.01 -11.22
CA LYS A 90 14.59 13.17 -10.09
C LYS A 90 14.73 13.89 -8.74
N LYS A 91 15.71 14.78 -8.59
CA LYS A 91 15.90 15.58 -7.37
C LYS A 91 14.77 16.60 -7.18
N GLN A 92 14.37 17.29 -8.25
CA GLN A 92 13.24 18.23 -8.23
C GLN A 92 11.92 17.47 -8.02
N ALA A 93 11.75 16.30 -8.64
CA ALA A 93 10.58 15.44 -8.41
C ALA A 93 10.43 15.10 -6.92
N LEU A 94 11.50 14.65 -6.25
CA LEU A 94 11.49 14.40 -4.82
C LEU A 94 11.16 15.67 -3.99
N ALA A 95 11.72 16.82 -4.36
CA ALA A 95 11.46 18.07 -3.64
C ALA A 95 9.99 18.49 -3.74
N GLN A 96 9.39 18.41 -4.93
CA GLN A 96 7.98 18.72 -5.14
C GLN A 96 7.07 17.65 -4.55
N ALA A 97 7.45 16.37 -4.59
CA ALA A 97 6.74 15.28 -3.93
C ALA A 97 6.68 15.46 -2.41
N ASN A 98 7.77 15.89 -1.79
CA ASN A 98 7.77 16.26 -0.37
C ASN A 98 6.82 17.43 -0.07
N LYS A 99 6.68 18.40 -0.99
CA LYS A 99 5.70 19.50 -0.85
C LYS A 99 4.26 19.05 -1.02
N LEU A 100 4.01 18.11 -1.91
CA LEU A 100 2.70 17.45 -2.00
C LEU A 100 2.40 16.65 -0.73
N ASN A 101 3.37 15.93 -0.17
CA ASN A 101 3.19 15.22 1.10
C ASN A 101 2.89 16.18 2.26
N GLU A 102 3.52 17.36 2.28
CA GLU A 102 3.15 18.43 3.20
C GLU A 102 1.69 18.87 3.02
N LEU A 103 1.21 19.06 1.77
CA LEU A 103 -0.18 19.42 1.49
C LEU A 103 -1.18 18.31 1.90
N ILE A 104 -0.85 17.04 1.64
CA ILE A 104 -1.63 15.88 2.11
C ILE A 104 -1.80 15.95 3.62
N ALA A 105 -0.71 16.18 4.36
CA ALA A 105 -0.75 16.30 5.81
C ALA A 105 -1.50 17.55 6.31
N GLU A 106 -1.40 18.69 5.61
CA GLU A 106 -2.16 19.91 5.93
C GLU A 106 -3.67 19.70 5.86
N GLU A 107 -4.13 18.92 4.89
CA GLU A 107 -5.55 18.62 4.71
C GLU A 107 -6.02 17.36 5.44
N GLY A 108 -5.12 16.45 5.80
CA GLY A 108 -5.42 15.15 6.38
C GLY A 108 -5.22 15.07 7.90
N PHE A 109 -4.45 15.97 8.51
CA PHE A 109 -4.38 16.03 9.98
C PHE A 109 -5.70 16.54 10.55
N ILE A 110 -6.14 15.90 11.63
CA ILE A 110 -7.48 16.10 12.20
C ILE A 110 -7.33 16.84 13.52
N LEU A 111 -7.99 18.00 13.63
CA LEU A 111 -8.19 18.65 14.91
C LEU A 111 -9.35 17.94 15.61
N MET A 112 -9.03 17.15 16.63
CA MET A 112 -9.99 16.29 17.35
C MET A 112 -10.65 17.04 18.52
N LYS A 113 -9.92 17.96 19.14
CA LYS A 113 -10.40 18.78 20.26
C LYS A 113 -9.72 20.14 20.21
N ASN A 114 -10.44 21.22 20.56
CA ASN A 114 -9.86 22.54 20.74
C ASN A 114 -10.74 23.47 21.60
N ASP A 115 -10.34 23.65 22.86
CA ASP A 115 -10.98 24.54 23.84
C ASP A 115 -10.32 25.93 23.83
N GLY A 116 -9.95 26.42 22.64
CA GLY A 116 -9.31 27.72 22.43
C GLY A 116 -7.79 27.74 22.67
N ALA A 117 -7.14 26.59 22.83
CA ALA A 117 -5.69 26.50 22.95
C ALA A 117 -4.95 26.72 21.62
N LEU A 118 -5.58 26.32 20.51
CA LEU A 118 -5.06 26.49 19.16
C LEU A 118 -5.93 27.46 18.34
N PRO A 119 -5.33 28.20 17.39
CA PRO A 119 -3.90 28.20 17.06
C PRO A 119 -3.03 28.95 18.07
N LEU A 120 -1.88 28.38 18.41
CA LEU A 120 -0.85 29.01 19.24
C LEU A 120 0.07 29.85 18.34
N ARG A 121 -0.27 31.13 18.17
CA ARG A 121 0.38 32.06 17.24
C ARG A 121 1.88 32.24 17.49
N THR A 122 2.62 32.42 16.40
CA THR A 122 4.08 32.67 16.38
C THR A 122 4.41 33.90 15.52
N PRO A 123 5.66 34.40 15.49
CA PRO A 123 6.08 35.44 14.55
C PRO A 123 5.93 35.04 13.06
N GLU A 124 5.94 33.74 12.79
CA GLU A 124 5.81 33.07 11.49
C GLU A 124 4.34 32.84 11.11
N SER A 125 3.38 33.08 12.02
CA SER A 125 1.95 33.08 11.69
C SER A 125 1.62 34.14 10.61
N LYS A 126 0.69 33.86 9.71
CA LYS A 126 0.28 34.79 8.65
C LYS A 126 -0.71 35.84 9.17
N LEU A 127 -1.65 35.39 10.00
CA LEU A 127 -2.64 36.22 10.67
C LEU A 127 -2.26 36.39 12.15
N GLU A 128 -2.46 37.58 12.69
CA GLU A 128 -2.30 37.88 14.14
C GLU A 128 -0.96 37.38 14.73
N LYS A 129 0.14 37.82 14.12
CA LYS A 129 1.51 37.44 14.52
C LYS A 129 1.77 37.67 16.01
N ALA A 130 2.36 36.69 16.67
CA ALA A 130 2.92 36.89 18.00
C ALA A 130 4.17 37.77 17.92
N SER A 131 4.39 38.60 18.94
CA SER A 131 5.56 39.49 19.03
C SER A 131 6.85 38.75 19.38
N ALA A 132 6.74 37.53 19.92
CA ALA A 132 7.84 36.66 20.29
C ALA A 132 7.49 35.21 19.98
N ARG A 133 8.52 34.37 19.84
CA ARG A 133 8.37 32.92 19.70
C ARG A 133 7.81 32.33 21.00
N PRO A 134 6.67 31.63 20.99
CA PRO A 134 6.16 30.96 22.17
C PRO A 134 7.14 29.91 22.66
N LYS A 135 7.38 29.91 23.98
CA LYS A 135 8.29 28.98 24.63
C LYS A 135 7.54 27.75 25.10
N VAL A 136 7.74 26.65 24.37
CA VAL A 136 6.94 25.42 24.53
C VAL A 136 7.78 24.28 25.08
N SER A 137 7.15 23.42 25.89
CA SER A 137 7.76 22.17 26.36
C SER A 137 7.13 20.98 25.62
N VAL A 138 7.93 20.21 24.89
CA VAL A 138 7.47 19.03 24.14
C VAL A 138 7.76 17.77 24.95
N PHE A 139 6.70 17.12 25.42
CA PHE A 139 6.67 15.93 26.25
C PHE A 139 6.40 14.66 25.46
N GLY A 140 6.72 13.53 26.08
CA GLY A 140 6.61 12.18 25.54
C GLY A 140 7.93 11.72 24.93
N LYS A 141 8.39 10.53 25.30
CA LYS A 141 9.66 9.96 24.77
C LYS A 141 9.65 9.86 23.25
N ASN A 142 8.47 9.68 22.68
CA ASN A 142 8.28 9.51 21.25
C ASN A 142 8.36 10.83 20.46
N SER A 143 8.47 12.00 21.12
CA SER A 143 8.74 13.29 20.47
C SER A 143 10.08 13.35 19.72
N VAL A 144 11.07 12.56 20.13
CA VAL A 144 12.39 12.44 19.47
C VAL A 144 12.52 11.13 18.65
N SER A 145 11.41 10.40 18.51
CA SER A 145 11.35 9.11 17.81
C SER A 145 9.95 8.91 17.25
N LEU A 146 9.50 9.83 16.39
CA LEU A 146 8.17 9.81 15.79
C LEU A 146 7.97 8.56 14.91
N VAL A 147 6.73 8.09 14.78
CA VAL A 147 6.32 7.08 13.79
C VAL A 147 6.01 7.80 12.49
N TYR A 148 6.89 7.67 11.49
CA TYR A 148 6.71 8.31 10.18
C TYR A 148 5.90 7.45 9.19
N GLY A 149 5.75 6.16 9.50
CA GLY A 149 4.99 5.15 8.78
C GLY A 149 5.09 3.82 9.51
N GLY A 150 4.38 2.80 9.03
CA GLY A 150 4.49 1.46 9.58
C GLY A 150 5.73 0.72 9.07
N SER A 151 5.80 -0.56 9.41
CA SER A 151 6.91 -1.43 9.04
C SER A 151 6.51 -2.48 8.00
N GLY A 152 7.51 -3.17 7.43
CA GLY A 152 7.30 -4.16 6.37
C GLY A 152 7.66 -3.64 4.98
N SER A 153 7.05 -4.23 3.96
CA SER A 153 7.31 -3.94 2.54
C SER A 153 7.09 -2.48 2.15
N ALA A 154 6.10 -1.84 2.75
CA ALA A 154 5.74 -0.44 2.51
C ALA A 154 6.54 0.57 3.36
N GLY A 155 7.41 0.10 4.26
CA GLY A 155 8.22 0.99 5.10
C GLY A 155 9.24 1.79 4.30
N GLY A 156 9.24 3.12 4.46
CA GLY A 156 10.18 4.03 3.79
C GLY A 156 11.52 4.18 4.50
N ASP A 157 12.52 4.71 3.78
CA ASP A 157 13.79 5.17 4.38
C ASP A 157 13.53 6.43 5.22
N THR A 158 13.75 6.32 6.52
CA THR A 158 13.50 7.41 7.48
C THR A 158 14.74 8.27 7.76
N SER A 159 15.89 7.96 7.17
CA SER A 159 17.17 8.62 7.48
C SER A 159 17.23 10.10 7.10
N SER A 160 16.35 10.55 6.20
CA SER A 160 16.25 11.94 5.74
C SER A 160 14.92 12.61 6.13
N ASN A 161 14.16 12.03 7.06
CA ASN A 161 12.89 12.61 7.50
C ASN A 161 13.11 13.94 8.23
N VAL A 162 12.16 14.85 8.07
CA VAL A 162 12.11 16.08 8.85
C VAL A 162 11.75 15.74 10.28
N ASP A 163 12.54 16.20 11.25
CA ASP A 163 12.28 15.99 12.67
C ASP A 163 11.14 16.89 13.19
N LEU A 164 10.41 16.44 14.22
CA LEU A 164 9.35 17.23 14.85
C LEU A 164 9.86 18.58 15.35
N PHE A 165 11.04 18.62 15.98
CA PHE A 165 11.56 19.88 16.52
C PHE A 165 12.02 20.82 15.41
N ASP A 166 12.50 20.31 14.27
CA ASP A 166 12.83 21.13 13.10
C ASP A 166 11.55 21.75 12.50
N ALA A 167 10.46 20.98 12.42
CA ALA A 167 9.15 21.48 11.99
C ALA A 167 8.59 22.56 12.94
N LEU A 168 8.72 22.37 14.25
CA LEU A 168 8.29 23.36 15.26
C LEU A 168 9.16 24.63 15.23
N ASP A 169 10.48 24.49 15.05
CA ASP A 169 11.39 25.62 14.91
C ASP A 169 11.06 26.45 13.67
N ALA A 170 10.84 25.79 12.53
CA ALA A 170 10.42 26.41 11.27
C ALA A 170 9.04 27.10 11.39
N ALA A 171 8.17 26.60 12.27
CA ALA A 171 6.88 27.20 12.56
C ALA A 171 6.93 28.34 13.58
N GLY A 172 8.09 28.61 14.20
CA GLY A 172 8.26 29.75 15.10
C GLY A 172 8.23 29.47 16.59
N TYR A 173 8.36 28.20 17.01
CA TYR A 173 8.33 27.82 18.41
C TYR A 173 9.74 27.78 19.02
N ASP A 174 9.89 28.30 20.24
CA ASP A 174 11.11 28.15 21.03
C ASP A 174 10.95 26.92 21.94
N CYS A 175 11.45 25.77 21.48
CA CYS A 175 11.28 24.49 22.17
C CYS A 175 12.28 24.32 23.32
N ASN A 176 11.80 23.84 24.47
CA ASN A 176 12.62 23.57 25.66
C ASN A 176 13.80 22.62 25.35
N PRO A 177 15.05 23.12 25.29
CA PRO A 177 16.20 22.30 24.88
C PRO A 177 16.59 21.29 25.96
N ALA A 178 16.38 21.61 27.24
CA ALA A 178 16.73 20.70 28.33
C ALA A 178 15.86 19.43 28.30
N LEU A 179 14.58 19.57 27.91
CA LEU A 179 13.65 18.46 27.76
C LEU A 179 13.96 17.64 26.49
N LYS A 180 14.21 18.30 25.35
CA LYS A 180 14.66 17.62 24.10
C LYS A 180 15.93 16.80 24.31
N ASP A 181 16.94 17.40 24.94
CA ASP A 181 18.22 16.73 25.24
C ASP A 181 18.02 15.53 26.16
N PHE A 182 17.14 15.66 27.16
CA PHE A 182 16.81 14.57 28.07
C PHE A 182 16.18 13.39 27.32
N TYR A 183 15.14 13.60 26.52
CA TYR A 183 14.51 12.54 25.74
C TYR A 183 15.47 11.92 24.72
N SER A 184 16.38 12.70 24.14
CA SER A 184 17.42 12.18 23.23
C SER A 184 18.49 11.34 23.93
N SER A 185 18.60 11.46 25.25
CA SER A 185 19.60 10.75 26.05
C SER A 185 19.11 9.37 26.52
N LYS A 186 20.06 8.53 26.95
CA LYS A 186 19.77 7.26 27.62
C LYS A 186 19.07 7.42 28.98
N ALA A 187 19.11 8.62 29.59
CA ALA A 187 18.48 8.87 30.88
C ALA A 187 16.95 8.83 30.80
N ALA A 188 16.37 9.07 29.62
CA ALA A 188 14.94 8.95 29.36
C ALA A 188 14.51 7.53 28.92
N GLY A 189 15.37 6.51 29.13
CA GLY A 189 15.07 5.13 28.75
C GLY A 189 15.27 4.82 27.26
N SER A 190 14.94 3.59 26.87
CA SER A 190 15.22 3.03 25.53
C SER A 190 14.24 3.42 24.44
N GLY A 191 13.07 4.00 24.79
CA GLY A 191 11.98 4.24 23.83
C GLY A 191 11.25 2.96 23.42
N ARG A 192 10.39 3.08 22.40
CA ARG A 192 9.59 1.96 21.86
C ARG A 192 10.46 0.76 21.49
N SER A 193 9.91 -0.44 21.60
CA SER A 193 10.56 -1.65 21.12
C SER A 193 10.77 -1.63 19.60
N LYS A 194 11.72 -2.44 19.12
CA LYS A 194 11.79 -2.75 17.69
C LYS A 194 10.51 -3.45 17.24
N ASN A 195 10.21 -3.32 15.95
CA ASN A 195 9.08 -4.02 15.34
C ASN A 195 9.30 -5.55 15.44
N PRO A 196 8.22 -6.31 15.66
CA PRO A 196 8.24 -7.77 15.54
C PRO A 196 8.73 -8.25 14.18
N ASP A 197 9.26 -9.47 14.15
CA ASP A 197 9.57 -10.16 12.90
C ASP A 197 8.27 -10.61 12.21
N MET A 198 8.29 -10.76 10.88
CA MET A 198 7.12 -11.23 10.13
C MET A 198 6.65 -12.62 10.60
N GLY A 199 5.33 -12.80 10.72
CA GLY A 199 4.70 -14.03 11.19
C GLY A 199 4.65 -14.16 12.72
N THR A 200 5.05 -13.12 13.47
CA THR A 200 5.06 -13.17 14.93
C THR A 200 3.66 -12.90 15.50
N VAL A 201 3.15 -13.84 16.31
CA VAL A 201 2.01 -13.57 17.18
C VAL A 201 2.47 -12.71 18.35
N THR A 202 1.94 -11.50 18.48
CA THR A 202 2.34 -10.56 19.53
C THR A 202 1.36 -10.61 20.71
N PHE A 203 1.90 -10.54 21.93
CA PHE A 203 1.13 -10.51 23.18
C PHE A 203 1.21 -9.16 23.89
N GLY A 204 2.14 -8.30 23.46
CA GLY A 204 2.35 -6.98 24.04
C GLY A 204 3.50 -6.27 23.34
N LEU A 205 3.39 -4.95 23.25
CA LEU A 205 4.42 -4.07 22.73
C LEU A 205 4.65 -2.94 23.74
N SER A 206 5.89 -2.47 23.85
CA SER A 206 6.21 -1.34 24.72
C SER A 206 6.02 -0.03 23.96
N THR A 207 5.26 0.90 24.56
CA THR A 207 5.17 2.33 24.18
C THR A 207 6.50 3.06 24.37
N GLY A 208 7.34 2.54 25.28
CA GLY A 208 8.63 3.09 25.64
C GLY A 208 8.59 4.45 26.33
N GLU A 209 7.46 4.85 26.90
CA GLU A 209 7.33 6.15 27.56
C GLU A 209 8.23 6.23 28.82
N THR A 210 8.78 7.41 29.09
CA THR A 210 9.72 7.61 30.19
C THR A 210 8.96 7.69 31.52
N PRO A 211 9.28 6.85 32.53
CA PRO A 211 8.67 6.96 33.85
C PRO A 211 8.95 8.31 34.51
N LEU A 212 7.94 8.93 35.14
CA LEU A 212 8.05 10.29 35.69
C LEU A 212 9.15 10.44 36.76
N LYS A 213 9.48 9.35 37.46
CA LYS A 213 10.57 9.27 38.44
C LYS A 213 11.96 9.49 37.83
N ASP A 214 12.13 9.23 36.55
CA ASP A 214 13.43 9.32 35.85
C ASP A 214 13.71 10.75 35.32
N TYR A 215 12.72 11.64 35.37
CA TYR A 215 12.88 13.05 34.99
C TYR A 215 13.77 13.77 36.01
N THR A 216 14.90 14.27 35.52
CA THR A 216 15.90 14.94 36.37
C THR A 216 15.39 16.29 36.93
N PRO A 217 15.93 16.77 38.07
CA PRO A 217 15.60 18.08 38.60
C PRO A 217 15.81 19.21 37.59
N LYS A 218 16.92 19.17 36.83
CA LYS A 218 17.22 20.13 35.77
C LYS A 218 16.11 20.21 34.72
N VAL A 219 15.55 19.07 34.33
CA VAL A 219 14.44 19.02 33.37
C VAL A 219 13.19 19.66 33.98
N LYS A 220 12.81 19.27 35.21
CA LYS A 220 11.62 19.82 35.88
C LYS A 220 11.72 21.33 36.13
N GLU A 221 12.89 21.82 36.53
CA GLU A 221 13.14 23.25 36.76
C GLU A 221 13.01 24.08 35.46
N SER A 222 13.34 23.47 34.31
CA SER A 222 13.29 24.15 33.01
C SER A 222 11.87 24.52 32.56
N TYR A 223 10.82 23.83 33.04
CA TYR A 223 9.44 24.05 32.60
C TYR A 223 8.97 25.49 32.86
N SER A 224 9.41 26.07 33.99
CA SER A 224 9.10 27.45 34.35
C SER A 224 9.58 28.49 33.33
N GLN A 225 10.58 28.15 32.51
CA GLN A 225 11.14 29.02 31.47
C GLN A 225 10.50 28.80 30.10
N TYR A 226 9.79 27.68 29.91
CA TYR A 226 9.14 27.25 28.66
C TYR A 226 7.70 26.82 28.92
N LYS A 227 6.91 27.78 29.44
CA LYS A 227 5.60 27.54 30.05
C LYS A 227 4.41 27.96 29.17
N ASP A 228 4.63 28.50 27.96
CA ASP A 228 3.54 29.05 27.15
C ASP A 228 2.55 27.98 26.66
N ALA A 229 3.03 26.76 26.41
CA ALA A 229 2.23 25.56 26.20
C ALA A 229 3.05 24.28 26.40
N ALA A 230 2.36 23.18 26.71
CA ALA A 230 2.91 21.84 26.65
C ALA A 230 2.36 21.09 25.43
N PHE A 231 3.24 20.49 24.64
CA PHE A 231 2.87 19.58 23.55
C PHE A 231 3.20 18.16 24.00
N VAL A 232 2.22 17.26 24.09
CA VAL A 232 2.43 15.87 24.54
C VAL A 232 2.29 14.95 23.34
N VAL A 233 3.34 14.19 23.01
CA VAL A 233 3.34 13.28 21.85
C VAL A 233 3.13 11.84 22.32
N ILE A 234 2.09 11.19 21.80
CA ILE A 234 1.81 9.77 22.00
C ILE A 234 1.86 9.05 20.66
N SER A 235 2.52 7.90 20.62
CA SER A 235 2.76 7.18 19.37
C SER A 235 2.47 5.69 19.49
N ARG A 236 1.93 5.11 18.42
CA ARG A 236 1.78 3.66 18.23
C ARG A 236 2.22 3.29 16.83
N ILE A 237 2.86 2.12 16.68
CA ILE A 237 3.34 1.63 15.40
C ILE A 237 2.57 0.38 14.99
N GLY A 238 2.19 0.31 13.71
CA GLY A 238 1.72 -0.89 13.04
C GLY A 238 2.69 -1.37 11.97
N GLY A 239 2.42 -2.53 11.39
CA GLY A 239 3.26 -3.08 10.34
C GLY A 239 2.80 -4.42 9.81
N GLU A 240 3.50 -4.83 8.77
CA GLU A 240 3.33 -6.12 8.13
C GLU A 240 3.86 -7.28 8.99
N GLY A 241 3.11 -8.37 9.03
CA GLY A 241 3.49 -9.66 9.60
C GLY A 241 3.09 -9.86 11.06
N PHE A 242 2.40 -8.91 11.70
CA PHE A 242 1.85 -9.05 13.05
C PHE A 242 0.63 -8.15 13.25
N ASP A 243 -0.37 -8.62 13.99
CA ASP A 243 -1.42 -7.73 14.49
C ASP A 243 -0.93 -7.01 15.76
N LEU A 244 -1.55 -5.87 16.04
CA LEU A 244 -1.32 -5.14 17.27
C LEU A 244 -1.87 -5.94 18.45
N PRO A 245 -1.15 -6.02 19.57
CA PRO A 245 -1.54 -6.93 20.64
C PRO A 245 -2.72 -6.37 21.44
N ARG A 246 -3.74 -7.22 21.59
CA ARG A 246 -4.96 -6.99 22.40
C ARG A 246 -4.75 -7.24 23.89
N THR A 247 -3.51 -7.47 24.27
CA THR A 247 -3.03 -7.55 25.65
C THR A 247 -1.71 -6.78 25.74
N ALA A 248 -1.29 -6.47 26.96
CA ALA A 248 0.01 -5.86 27.24
C ALA A 248 0.91 -6.81 28.06
N THR A 249 1.05 -8.06 27.61
CA THR A 249 1.79 -9.11 28.32
C THR A 249 2.93 -9.70 27.50
N ASP A 250 3.87 -10.40 28.17
CA ASP A 250 4.78 -11.30 27.49
C ASP A 250 4.09 -12.63 27.11
N ASN A 251 4.79 -13.50 26.39
CA ASN A 251 4.27 -14.81 25.99
C ASN A 251 4.00 -15.79 27.16
N LYS A 252 4.27 -15.39 28.41
CA LYS A 252 3.95 -16.14 29.63
C LYS A 252 2.80 -15.49 30.42
N GLY A 253 2.15 -14.47 29.85
CA GLY A 253 1.04 -13.75 30.47
C GLY A 253 1.49 -12.76 31.55
N LYS A 254 2.79 -12.44 31.65
CA LYS A 254 3.26 -11.43 32.59
C LYS A 254 3.08 -10.04 31.98
N THR A 255 2.42 -9.14 32.69
CA THR A 255 2.28 -7.73 32.28
C THR A 255 3.64 -7.09 31.99
N LEU A 256 3.74 -6.45 30.84
CA LEU A 256 4.93 -5.73 30.41
C LEU A 256 5.11 -4.46 31.26
N SER A 257 6.37 -4.04 31.43
CA SER A 257 6.67 -2.81 32.16
C SER A 257 6.01 -1.60 31.47
N GLY A 258 5.38 -0.73 32.28
CA GLY A 258 4.65 0.44 31.80
C GLY A 258 3.16 0.20 31.62
N TRP A 259 2.67 -1.03 31.71
CA TRP A 259 1.27 -1.36 31.51
C TRP A 259 0.58 -1.82 32.80
N GLY A 260 -0.74 -1.60 32.87
CA GLY A 260 -1.64 -2.14 33.88
C GLY A 260 -2.07 -3.59 33.57
N GLU A 261 -2.65 -4.24 34.57
CA GLU A 261 -3.26 -5.56 34.39
C GLU A 261 -4.56 -5.43 33.58
N GLY A 262 -4.67 -6.17 32.47
CA GLY A 262 -5.84 -6.13 31.58
C GLY A 262 -5.77 -5.08 30.47
N ASP A 263 -4.69 -4.29 30.43
CA ASP A 263 -4.44 -3.28 29.39
C ASP A 263 -4.11 -3.93 28.03
N HIS A 264 -4.30 -3.17 26.95
CA HIS A 264 -3.89 -3.50 25.58
C HIS A 264 -3.06 -2.39 24.91
N TYR A 265 -2.53 -2.64 23.71
CA TYR A 265 -1.60 -1.69 23.09
C TYR A 265 -2.21 -0.34 22.68
N LEU A 266 -3.51 -0.31 22.36
CA LEU A 266 -4.21 0.87 21.82
C LEU A 266 -4.92 1.71 22.89
N GLU A 267 -4.45 1.68 24.13
CA GLU A 267 -4.85 2.61 25.19
C GLU A 267 -3.59 3.26 25.79
N LEU A 268 -3.77 4.22 26.70
CA LEU A 268 -2.64 4.86 27.40
C LEU A 268 -1.96 3.89 28.36
N ASP A 269 -0.63 3.86 28.34
CA ASP A 269 0.14 3.13 29.35
C ASP A 269 0.16 3.91 30.70
N VAL A 270 0.66 3.27 31.76
CA VAL A 270 0.76 3.86 33.11
C VAL A 270 1.64 5.11 33.13
N ASN A 271 2.76 5.12 32.39
CA ASN A 271 3.67 6.26 32.37
C ASN A 271 3.08 7.45 31.57
N GLU A 272 2.34 7.18 30.50
CA GLU A 272 1.59 8.17 29.71
C GLU A 272 0.45 8.77 30.55
N LYS A 273 -0.29 7.95 31.30
CA LYS A 273 -1.30 8.39 32.29
C LYS A 273 -0.67 9.29 33.36
N GLU A 274 0.46 8.89 33.96
CA GLU A 274 1.21 9.70 34.93
C GLU A 274 1.75 11.01 34.33
N LEU A 275 2.27 10.96 33.10
CA LEU A 275 2.78 12.12 32.38
C LEU A 275 1.67 13.14 32.14
N LEU A 276 0.53 12.72 31.59
CA LEU A 276 -0.61 13.60 31.34
C LEU A 276 -1.13 14.22 32.64
N THR A 277 -1.24 13.41 33.71
CA THR A 277 -1.63 13.90 35.05
C THR A 277 -0.71 15.04 35.52
N GLN A 278 0.61 14.87 35.36
CA GLN A 278 1.58 15.87 35.80
C GLN A 278 1.57 17.10 34.87
N VAL A 279 1.52 16.90 33.56
CA VAL A 279 1.59 18.00 32.58
C VAL A 279 0.34 18.88 32.65
N CYS A 280 -0.87 18.30 32.70
CA CYS A 280 -2.12 19.05 32.87
C CYS A 280 -2.20 19.80 34.21
N LYS A 281 -1.43 19.38 35.23
CA LYS A 281 -1.31 20.12 36.49
C LYS A 281 -0.33 21.30 36.40
N ASP A 282 0.73 21.16 35.61
CA ASP A 282 1.83 22.13 35.57
C ASP A 282 1.63 23.23 34.51
N PHE A 283 0.81 22.97 33.48
CA PHE A 283 0.59 23.84 32.33
C PHE A 283 -0.90 24.16 32.12
N ASP A 284 -1.20 25.42 31.81
CA ASP A 284 -2.56 25.89 31.54
C ASP A 284 -3.01 25.62 30.09
N LYS A 285 -2.06 25.27 29.21
CA LYS A 285 -2.30 24.94 27.80
C LYS A 285 -1.59 23.64 27.45
N VAL A 286 -2.36 22.58 27.29
CA VAL A 286 -1.87 21.25 26.91
C VAL A 286 -2.47 20.85 25.57
N VAL A 287 -1.59 20.55 24.60
CA VAL A 287 -1.95 20.04 23.28
C VAL A 287 -1.45 18.60 23.15
N LEU A 288 -2.36 17.66 22.93
CA LEU A 288 -2.03 16.27 22.63
C LEU A 288 -1.78 16.10 21.12
N ILE A 289 -0.69 15.45 20.76
CA ILE A 289 -0.34 15.06 19.40
C ILE A 289 -0.41 13.53 19.32
N ILE A 290 -1.34 13.03 18.51
CA ILE A 290 -1.65 11.60 18.39
C ILE A 290 -1.01 11.07 17.10
N ASN A 291 0.09 10.33 17.25
CA ASN A 291 0.88 9.74 16.19
C ASN A 291 0.61 8.22 16.10
N CYS A 292 -0.62 7.89 15.74
CA CYS A 292 -1.13 6.52 15.65
C CYS A 292 -2.01 6.42 14.40
N ALA A 293 -1.64 5.57 13.43
CA ALA A 293 -2.33 5.50 12.14
C ALA A 293 -3.63 4.68 12.16
N THR A 294 -3.84 3.89 13.22
CA THR A 294 -5.13 3.25 13.53
C THR A 294 -5.83 4.04 14.65
N SER A 295 -7.11 3.76 14.92
CA SER A 295 -7.76 4.35 16.09
C SER A 295 -7.19 3.80 17.39
N MET A 296 -7.16 4.64 18.43
CA MET A 296 -6.81 4.25 19.81
C MET A 296 -7.91 4.76 20.74
N GLU A 297 -7.99 4.22 21.95
CA GLU A 297 -8.96 4.67 22.94
C GLU A 297 -8.64 6.10 23.38
N LEU A 298 -9.55 7.03 23.08
CA LEU A 298 -9.40 8.46 23.33
C LEU A 298 -10.50 9.03 24.24
N GLY A 299 -11.24 8.17 24.96
CA GLY A 299 -12.34 8.61 25.83
C GLY A 299 -11.93 9.63 26.90
N PHE A 300 -10.65 9.65 27.28
CA PHE A 300 -10.09 10.63 28.21
C PHE A 300 -10.06 12.07 27.68
N LEU A 301 -10.32 12.30 26.39
CA LEU A 301 -10.34 13.64 25.79
C LEU A 301 -11.63 14.41 26.11
N ASP A 302 -12.73 13.72 26.38
CA ASP A 302 -14.05 14.34 26.61
C ASP A 302 -14.73 13.93 27.94
N ASP A 303 -14.20 12.93 28.66
CA ASP A 303 -14.75 12.49 29.95
C ASP A 303 -14.32 13.33 31.17
N GLY A 304 -13.41 14.30 30.97
CA GLY A 304 -12.89 15.18 32.02
C GLY A 304 -11.75 14.59 32.87
N THR A 305 -11.17 13.45 32.48
CA THR A 305 -10.03 12.82 33.18
C THR A 305 -8.80 13.72 33.20
N TYR A 306 -8.51 14.40 32.08
CA TYR A 306 -7.38 15.32 31.94
C TYR A 306 -7.83 16.68 31.38
N ASP A 307 -7.23 17.76 31.87
CA ASP A 307 -7.40 19.11 31.32
C ASP A 307 -6.52 19.29 30.07
N ILE A 308 -6.86 18.54 29.01
CA ILE A 308 -6.24 18.65 27.69
C ILE A 308 -7.06 19.64 26.87
N ASN A 309 -6.45 20.75 26.46
CA ASN A 309 -7.16 21.84 25.81
C ASN A 309 -7.22 21.70 24.28
N ALA A 310 -6.34 20.91 23.67
CA ALA A 310 -6.45 20.56 22.26
C ALA A 310 -5.85 19.19 21.95
N ALA A 311 -6.33 18.55 20.89
CA ALA A 311 -5.78 17.30 20.39
C ALA A 311 -5.72 17.30 18.86
N VAL A 312 -4.58 16.91 18.30
CA VAL A 312 -4.36 16.81 16.84
C VAL A 312 -3.90 15.39 16.51
N TRP A 313 -4.64 14.72 15.64
CA TRP A 313 -4.26 13.44 15.08
C TRP A 313 -3.42 13.64 13.82
N ILE A 314 -2.26 12.99 13.79
CA ILE A 314 -1.28 13.11 12.71
C ILE A 314 -0.92 11.77 12.06
N ALA A 315 -1.52 10.67 12.52
CA ALA A 315 -1.30 9.32 12.01
C ALA A 315 0.19 9.01 11.84
N SER A 316 0.61 8.64 10.63
CA SER A 316 1.99 8.63 10.16
C SER A 316 2.21 9.67 9.04
N PRO A 317 3.06 10.70 9.27
CA PRO A 317 3.18 11.85 8.36
C PRO A 317 4.07 11.66 7.12
N GLY A 318 4.73 10.52 6.96
CA GLY A 318 5.76 10.33 5.92
C GLY A 318 6.98 11.23 6.15
N GLY A 319 7.87 11.32 5.16
CA GLY A 319 9.20 11.93 5.33
C GLY A 319 9.21 13.44 5.59
N ALA A 320 8.24 14.18 5.05
CA ALA A 320 8.17 15.64 5.15
C ALA A 320 6.85 16.19 5.74
N GLY A 321 5.82 15.34 5.89
CA GLY A 321 4.47 15.80 6.24
C GLY A 321 4.36 16.42 7.64
N ILE A 322 5.31 16.14 8.54
CA ILE A 322 5.31 16.73 9.89
C ILE A 322 5.44 18.26 9.89
N ASN A 323 5.97 18.86 8.82
CA ASN A 323 5.97 20.32 8.63
C ASN A 323 4.55 20.91 8.64
N ALA A 324 3.54 20.15 8.22
CA ALA A 324 2.15 20.57 8.27
C ALA A 324 1.68 20.81 9.71
N LEU A 325 2.12 19.99 10.67
CA LEU A 325 1.74 20.11 12.07
C LEU A 325 2.14 21.48 12.62
N GLY A 326 3.38 21.93 12.37
CA GLY A 326 3.84 23.24 12.82
C GLY A 326 2.98 24.39 12.27
N ARG A 327 2.57 24.30 11.00
CA ARG A 327 1.70 25.30 10.35
C ARG A 327 0.25 25.24 10.80
N ILE A 328 -0.24 24.06 11.18
CA ILE A 328 -1.56 23.93 11.82
C ILE A 328 -1.51 24.56 13.20
N LEU A 329 -0.54 24.17 14.04
CA LEU A 329 -0.42 24.67 15.41
C LEU A 329 -0.32 26.20 15.47
N ASN A 330 0.40 26.84 14.55
CA ASN A 330 0.52 28.30 14.50
C ASN A 330 -0.61 29.01 13.70
N GLY A 331 -1.53 28.21 13.15
CA GLY A 331 -2.70 28.62 12.38
C GLY A 331 -2.39 29.30 11.05
N ASN A 332 -1.26 28.97 10.42
CA ASN A 332 -1.00 29.23 9.00
C ASN A 332 -1.82 28.34 8.09
N VAL A 333 -2.22 27.18 8.59
CA VAL A 333 -3.12 26.23 7.96
C VAL A 333 -4.29 26.03 8.92
N ASN A 334 -5.50 26.17 8.40
CA ASN A 334 -6.71 25.84 9.14
C ASN A 334 -7.01 24.34 8.92
N PRO A 335 -7.01 23.49 9.96
CA PRO A 335 -7.24 22.06 9.81
C PRO A 335 -8.62 21.79 9.21
N SER A 336 -8.68 20.79 8.33
CA SER A 336 -9.88 20.38 7.61
C SER A 336 -10.00 18.87 7.41
N GLY A 337 -9.15 18.10 8.10
CA GLY A 337 -9.19 16.63 8.07
C GLY A 337 -10.40 16.10 8.80
N ARG A 338 -10.86 14.90 8.39
CA ARG A 338 -12.00 14.19 8.96
C ARG A 338 -11.60 12.76 9.33
N THR A 339 -12.19 12.20 10.39
CA THR A 339 -11.94 10.82 10.82
C THR A 339 -12.36 9.84 9.74
N VAL A 340 -11.50 8.87 9.46
CA VAL A 340 -11.75 7.80 8.50
C VAL A 340 -12.24 6.51 9.15
N ASP A 341 -12.17 6.46 10.47
CA ASP A 341 -12.62 5.36 11.33
C ASP A 341 -13.41 5.92 12.52
N THR A 342 -14.29 5.11 13.08
CA THR A 342 -15.01 5.45 14.31
C THR A 342 -14.09 5.30 15.53
N TYR A 343 -14.02 6.32 16.39
CA TYR A 343 -13.27 6.26 17.65
C TYR A 343 -14.17 5.81 18.79
N VAL A 344 -13.96 4.59 19.25
CA VAL A 344 -14.74 3.93 20.31
C VAL A 344 -14.02 4.07 21.66
N ARG A 345 -14.78 4.11 22.76
CA ARG A 345 -14.26 4.24 24.14
C ARG A 345 -13.62 2.97 24.68
N ASP A 346 -14.25 1.82 24.43
CA ASP A 346 -13.79 0.51 24.89
C ASP A 346 -13.78 -0.45 23.70
N PHE A 347 -12.60 -0.85 23.24
CA PHE A 347 -12.49 -1.74 22.08
C PHE A 347 -12.98 -3.17 22.37
N LYS A 348 -13.17 -3.54 23.64
CA LYS A 348 -13.67 -4.86 24.03
C LYS A 348 -15.15 -5.06 23.71
N THR A 349 -15.88 -3.96 23.42
CA THR A 349 -17.29 -4.00 23.03
C THR A 349 -17.49 -4.01 21.51
N ASP A 350 -16.41 -3.88 20.72
CA ASP A 350 -16.45 -3.98 19.27
C ASP A 350 -16.91 -5.38 18.83
N PRO A 351 -17.83 -5.49 17.84
CA PRO A 351 -18.36 -6.78 17.40
C PRO A 351 -17.28 -7.72 16.84
N THR A 352 -16.15 -7.18 16.38
CA THR A 352 -15.04 -7.96 15.84
C THR A 352 -14.03 -8.41 16.92
N TRP A 353 -14.16 -7.95 18.17
CA TRP A 353 -13.22 -8.23 19.26
C TRP A 353 -12.96 -9.73 19.44
N ASN A 354 -13.97 -10.58 19.34
CA ASN A 354 -13.78 -12.02 19.56
C ASN A 354 -13.20 -12.77 18.36
N ASN A 355 -13.25 -12.18 17.17
CA ASN A 355 -12.99 -12.86 15.89
C ASN A 355 -11.85 -12.19 15.10
N ILE A 356 -10.76 -11.84 15.82
CA ILE A 356 -9.52 -11.36 15.23
C ILE A 356 -8.28 -11.95 15.93
N GLY A 357 -7.19 -12.08 15.17
CA GLY A 357 -5.89 -12.55 15.62
C GLY A 357 -5.98 -14.02 16.01
N ASN A 358 -5.82 -14.30 17.29
CA ASN A 358 -5.93 -15.62 17.88
C ASN A 358 -7.29 -15.89 18.57
N ASN A 359 -8.30 -15.04 18.36
CA ASN A 359 -9.61 -15.11 19.01
C ASN A 359 -9.52 -15.08 20.55
N ASN A 360 -8.77 -14.11 21.09
CA ASN A 360 -8.58 -13.83 22.53
C ASN A 360 -7.88 -14.93 23.35
N VAL A 361 -7.52 -16.06 22.74
CA VAL A 361 -6.90 -17.19 23.44
C VAL A 361 -5.76 -17.74 22.60
N ALA A 362 -4.69 -18.22 23.24
CA ALA A 362 -3.62 -18.90 22.52
C ALA A 362 -4.19 -20.07 21.68
N ASP A 363 -3.85 -20.09 20.38
CA ASP A 363 -4.40 -21.04 19.40
C ASP A 363 -5.94 -21.07 19.32
N GLY A 364 -6.63 -20.01 19.76
CA GLY A 364 -8.10 -19.92 19.75
C GLY A 364 -8.72 -19.94 18.35
N ASN A 365 -7.92 -19.65 17.34
CA ASN A 365 -8.29 -19.68 15.93
C ASN A 365 -7.71 -20.88 15.16
N ARG A 366 -7.13 -21.88 15.84
CA ARG A 366 -6.48 -23.03 15.20
C ARG A 366 -7.42 -24.24 15.12
N TYR A 367 -7.45 -24.90 13.98
CA TYR A 367 -8.24 -26.13 13.80
C TYR A 367 -7.62 -27.36 14.47
N SER A 368 -8.48 -28.33 14.82
CA SER A 368 -8.07 -29.63 15.35
C SER A 368 -8.88 -30.79 14.76
N ILE A 369 -8.23 -31.96 14.61
CA ILE A 369 -8.91 -33.23 14.36
C ILE A 369 -8.95 -33.99 15.69
N GLY A 370 -10.15 -34.07 16.29
CA GLY A 370 -10.27 -34.43 17.70
C GLY A 370 -9.43 -33.48 18.56
N THR A 371 -8.45 -34.01 19.28
CA THR A 371 -7.52 -33.22 20.10
C THR A 371 -6.19 -32.88 19.41
N THR A 372 -6.02 -33.27 18.14
CA THR A 372 -4.76 -33.06 17.41
C THR A 372 -4.80 -31.74 16.65
N PRO A 373 -3.99 -30.72 17.03
CA PRO A 373 -3.94 -29.44 16.32
C PRO A 373 -3.50 -29.63 14.86
N GLN A 374 -4.03 -28.79 13.98
CA GLN A 374 -3.70 -28.72 12.56
C GLN A 374 -3.05 -27.37 12.25
N ASP A 375 -2.22 -27.30 11.23
CA ASP A 375 -1.58 -26.04 10.79
C ASP A 375 -2.50 -25.25 9.86
N TYR A 376 -3.75 -25.06 10.30
CA TYR A 376 -4.78 -24.26 9.63
C TYR A 376 -5.50 -23.42 10.67
N TYR A 377 -5.76 -22.17 10.30
CA TYR A 377 -6.30 -21.13 11.17
C TYR A 377 -7.51 -20.46 10.51
N PHE A 378 -8.40 -19.86 11.29
CA PHE A 378 -9.62 -19.25 10.75
C PHE A 378 -9.99 -17.91 11.38
N ALA A 379 -10.81 -17.16 10.67
CA ALA A 379 -11.52 -15.99 11.17
C ALA A 379 -12.98 -16.04 10.69
N GLU A 380 -13.92 -15.69 11.55
CA GLU A 380 -15.36 -15.68 11.26
C GLU A 380 -15.87 -14.24 11.30
N TYR A 381 -16.31 -13.73 10.16
CA TYR A 381 -16.83 -12.36 10.03
C TYR A 381 -18.31 -12.33 10.40
N GLU A 382 -18.58 -12.69 11.66
CA GLU A 382 -19.93 -12.76 12.24
C GLU A 382 -20.61 -11.39 12.29
N GLU A 383 -19.84 -10.30 12.27
CA GLU A 383 -20.37 -8.94 12.19
C GLU A 383 -21.08 -8.63 10.86
N GLY A 384 -20.80 -9.40 9.81
CA GLY A 384 -21.37 -9.20 8.48
C GLY A 384 -21.08 -7.81 7.92
N ILE A 385 -22.14 -7.08 7.55
CA ILE A 385 -22.06 -5.71 7.01
C ILE A 385 -21.86 -4.63 8.09
N TYR A 386 -21.91 -5.00 9.38
CA TYR A 386 -21.81 -4.08 10.52
C TYR A 386 -20.36 -3.83 10.93
N VAL A 387 -19.58 -3.24 10.02
CA VAL A 387 -18.19 -2.82 10.26
C VAL A 387 -18.14 -1.31 10.55
N GLY A 388 -17.43 -0.92 11.61
CA GLY A 388 -17.23 0.49 11.97
C GLY A 388 -18.53 1.24 12.27
N TYR A 389 -18.69 2.46 11.74
CA TYR A 389 -19.88 3.29 11.95
C TYR A 389 -21.19 2.59 11.56
N ARG A 390 -21.16 1.65 10.59
CA ARG A 390 -22.35 0.86 10.23
C ARG A 390 -22.90 0.09 11.43
N TYR A 391 -22.05 -0.37 12.35
CA TYR A 391 -22.49 -0.97 13.61
C TYR A 391 -22.96 0.10 14.60
N TRP A 392 -22.10 1.05 14.95
CA TRP A 392 -22.34 1.98 16.06
C TRP A 392 -23.55 2.89 15.84
N GLU A 393 -23.73 3.43 14.63
CA GLU A 393 -24.90 4.25 14.28
C GLU A 393 -26.18 3.41 14.27
N THR A 394 -26.11 2.20 13.73
CA THR A 394 -27.29 1.31 13.67
C THR A 394 -27.70 0.86 15.06
N MET A 395 -26.74 0.57 15.93
CA MET A 395 -27.00 0.22 17.33
C MET A 395 -27.69 1.35 18.07
N ALA A 396 -27.19 2.59 18.00
CA ALA A 396 -27.83 3.73 18.63
C ALA A 396 -29.27 3.93 18.10
N TYR A 397 -29.47 3.80 16.79
CA TYR A 397 -30.78 3.92 16.17
C TYR A 397 -31.78 2.85 16.65
N VAL A 398 -31.39 1.59 16.78
CA VAL A 398 -32.36 0.53 17.13
C VAL A 398 -32.70 0.45 18.61
N ARG A 399 -31.85 1.00 19.49
CA ARG A 399 -32.12 1.05 20.94
C ARG A 399 -33.25 2.02 21.26
N GLU A 400 -33.23 3.20 20.64
CA GLU A 400 -34.32 4.18 20.69
C GLU A 400 -34.67 4.60 19.26
N TYR A 401 -35.67 3.90 18.69
CA TYR A 401 -36.06 4.02 17.28
C TYR A 401 -36.33 5.48 16.85
N ASP A 402 -35.65 5.93 15.80
CA ASP A 402 -35.67 7.32 15.27
C ASP A 402 -35.20 8.41 16.25
N GLU A 403 -35.01 8.14 17.55
CA GLU A 403 -34.56 9.13 18.56
C GLU A 403 -33.06 9.02 18.89
N ALA A 404 -32.45 7.86 18.60
CA ALA A 404 -31.10 7.46 19.01
C ALA A 404 -30.92 7.37 20.54
N ASP A 405 -30.34 6.28 21.02
CA ASP A 405 -29.92 6.16 22.42
C ASP A 405 -28.63 6.97 22.62
N GLU A 406 -28.75 8.30 22.74
CA GLU A 406 -27.63 9.25 22.90
C GLU A 406 -26.79 8.95 24.15
N GLU A 407 -27.43 8.48 25.22
CA GLU A 407 -26.73 8.10 26.44
C GLU A 407 -25.83 6.89 26.17
N TRP A 408 -26.34 5.87 25.47
CA TRP A 408 -25.53 4.73 25.06
C TRP A 408 -24.47 5.13 24.03
N TYR A 409 -24.81 5.93 23.02
CA TYR A 409 -23.86 6.32 21.98
C TYR A 409 -22.71 7.13 22.58
N GLY A 410 -22.98 8.15 23.39
CA GLY A 410 -21.95 8.92 24.08
C GLY A 410 -21.11 8.11 25.06
N LYS A 411 -21.61 6.99 25.60
CA LYS A 411 -20.86 6.03 26.42
C LYS A 411 -20.00 5.06 25.63
N ASN A 412 -20.15 4.98 24.31
CA ASN A 412 -19.43 4.01 23.48
C ASN A 412 -18.58 4.68 22.39
N VAL A 413 -19.03 5.79 21.81
CA VAL A 413 -18.33 6.51 20.74
C VAL A 413 -17.81 7.85 21.27
N VAL A 414 -16.57 8.17 20.92
CA VAL A 414 -15.89 9.44 21.22
C VAL A 414 -15.97 10.37 20.01
N PHE A 415 -15.53 9.88 18.85
CA PHE A 415 -15.60 10.62 17.59
C PHE A 415 -16.25 9.75 16.51
N PRO A 416 -17.39 10.17 15.94
CA PRO A 416 -18.03 9.49 14.82
C PRO A 416 -17.13 9.44 13.58
N PHE A 417 -17.42 8.52 12.65
CA PHE A 417 -16.85 8.55 11.30
C PHE A 417 -17.15 9.88 10.59
N GLY A 418 -16.15 10.50 9.96
CA GLY A 418 -16.28 11.79 9.29
C GLY A 418 -16.18 13.02 10.20
N TYR A 419 -15.82 12.87 11.48
CA TYR A 419 -15.68 13.97 12.45
C TYR A 419 -14.37 14.77 12.25
N GLY A 420 -14.40 16.08 12.53
CA GLY A 420 -13.19 16.90 12.58
C GLY A 420 -13.51 18.38 12.85
N MET A 421 -12.66 19.06 13.61
CA MET A 421 -12.82 20.48 13.90
C MET A 421 -12.04 21.37 12.92
N SER A 422 -12.41 22.64 12.89
CA SER A 422 -11.72 23.71 12.17
C SER A 422 -11.50 24.89 13.12
N TYR A 423 -10.58 25.81 12.78
CA TYR A 423 -10.48 27.10 13.47
C TYR A 423 -11.62 28.06 13.11
N THR A 424 -12.42 27.73 12.09
CA THR A 424 -13.60 28.50 11.69
C THR A 424 -14.87 27.66 11.81
N THR A 425 -16.03 28.30 11.60
CA THR A 425 -17.35 27.66 11.60
C THR A 425 -17.98 27.77 10.23
N PHE A 426 -18.86 26.83 9.89
CA PHE A 426 -19.54 26.79 8.60
C PHE A 426 -21.02 26.46 8.76
N ASP A 427 -21.85 27.28 8.12
CA ASP A 427 -23.30 27.08 8.02
C ASP A 427 -23.62 26.48 6.66
N TRP A 428 -24.55 25.52 6.64
CA TRP A 428 -24.93 24.80 5.43
C TRP A 428 -26.40 25.03 5.10
N GLU A 429 -26.69 25.25 3.82
CA GLU A 429 -28.06 25.39 3.32
C GLU A 429 -28.27 24.47 2.11
N LEU A 430 -29.38 23.72 2.10
CA LEU A 430 -29.80 22.96 0.92
C LEU A 430 -30.17 23.94 -0.19
N LYS A 431 -29.37 23.98 -1.26
CA LYS A 431 -29.65 24.81 -2.43
C LYS A 431 -30.62 24.14 -3.38
N SER A 432 -30.39 22.87 -3.69
CA SER A 432 -31.23 22.09 -4.59
C SER A 432 -30.97 20.60 -4.47
N CYS A 433 -31.99 19.80 -4.75
CA CYS A 433 -31.87 18.36 -4.99
C CYS A 433 -32.53 17.98 -6.32
N SER A 434 -31.97 16.98 -6.99
CA SER A 434 -32.52 16.39 -8.22
C SER A 434 -32.39 14.87 -8.13
N PRO A 435 -33.46 14.08 -8.29
CA PRO A 435 -34.87 14.51 -8.44
C PRO A 435 -35.38 15.36 -7.26
N GLU A 436 -36.52 16.03 -7.43
CA GLU A 436 -37.11 16.83 -6.34
C GLU A 436 -37.46 15.95 -5.13
N ALA A 437 -37.37 16.50 -3.93
CA ALA A 437 -37.73 15.80 -2.69
C ALA A 437 -39.14 15.17 -2.77
N GLY A 438 -39.26 13.91 -2.35
CA GLY A 438 -40.49 13.14 -2.40
C GLY A 438 -40.74 12.39 -3.72
N SER A 439 -39.87 12.58 -4.73
CA SER A 439 -39.95 11.86 -6.01
C SER A 439 -39.68 10.36 -5.86
N SER A 440 -40.17 9.61 -6.85
CA SER A 440 -39.82 8.20 -7.03
C SER A 440 -38.47 8.07 -7.74
N LEU A 441 -37.63 7.16 -7.26
CA LEU A 441 -36.33 6.87 -7.84
C LEU A 441 -36.45 5.86 -8.97
N GLU A 442 -35.75 6.15 -10.07
CA GLU A 442 -35.66 5.26 -11.23
C GLU A 442 -34.43 4.36 -11.13
N LYS A 443 -34.50 3.15 -11.70
CA LYS A 443 -33.43 2.13 -11.67
C LYS A 443 -32.06 2.66 -12.09
N ASN A 444 -32.00 3.44 -13.17
CA ASN A 444 -30.74 4.02 -13.69
C ASN A 444 -30.61 5.51 -13.34
N GLY A 445 -31.34 5.98 -12.32
CA GLY A 445 -31.34 7.37 -11.90
C GLY A 445 -30.08 7.76 -11.12
N GLU A 446 -29.88 9.07 -11.00
CA GLU A 446 -28.84 9.68 -10.16
C GLU A 446 -29.52 10.71 -9.24
N ILE A 447 -29.18 10.65 -7.95
CA ILE A 447 -29.51 11.66 -6.96
C ILE A 447 -28.37 12.67 -6.93
N SER A 448 -28.69 13.95 -7.08
CA SER A 448 -27.75 15.05 -6.93
C SER A 448 -28.23 16.01 -5.86
N VAL A 449 -27.38 16.30 -4.88
CA VAL A 449 -27.65 17.23 -3.79
C VAL A 449 -26.62 18.35 -3.83
N THR A 450 -27.08 19.60 -3.89
CA THR A 450 -26.21 20.79 -3.87
C THR A 450 -26.44 21.56 -2.58
N VAL A 451 -25.35 21.82 -1.86
CA VAL A 451 -25.33 22.52 -0.57
C VAL A 451 -24.52 23.80 -0.72
N THR A 452 -25.07 24.91 -0.27
CA THR A 452 -24.32 26.16 -0.10
C THR A 452 -23.60 26.09 1.24
N VAL A 453 -22.27 26.14 1.24
CA VAL A 453 -21.44 26.18 2.44
C VAL A 453 -20.95 27.60 2.65
N THR A 454 -21.30 28.22 3.78
CA THR A 454 -20.90 29.58 4.13
C THR A 454 -19.92 29.55 5.30
N ASN A 455 -18.76 30.18 5.16
CA ASN A 455 -17.83 30.34 6.27
C ASN A 455 -18.32 31.49 7.18
N THR A 456 -18.79 31.15 8.37
CA THR A 456 -19.38 32.10 9.32
C THR A 456 -18.41 32.55 10.41
N GLY A 457 -17.20 31.97 10.45
CA GLY A 457 -16.17 32.35 11.41
C GLY A 457 -15.19 33.41 10.87
N ASN A 458 -14.08 33.56 11.58
CA ASN A 458 -13.09 34.62 11.34
C ASN A 458 -11.85 34.16 10.56
N TYR A 459 -11.76 32.88 10.21
CA TYR A 459 -10.60 32.31 9.52
C TYR A 459 -11.01 31.70 8.20
N ALA A 460 -10.19 31.88 7.16
CA ALA A 460 -10.35 31.09 5.94
C ALA A 460 -10.24 29.60 6.26
N GLY A 461 -11.05 28.77 5.61
CA GLY A 461 -11.06 27.33 5.88
C GLY A 461 -11.74 26.53 4.79
N LYS A 462 -11.58 25.21 4.87
CA LYS A 462 -12.29 24.24 4.04
C LYS A 462 -13.21 23.40 4.91
N ASP A 463 -14.32 22.96 4.35
CA ASP A 463 -15.24 22.02 4.99
C ASP A 463 -15.49 20.81 4.08
N VAL A 464 -15.99 19.72 4.66
CA VAL A 464 -16.32 18.48 3.94
C VAL A 464 -17.81 18.23 4.06
N VAL A 465 -18.52 18.29 2.93
CA VAL A 465 -19.94 17.94 2.84
C VAL A 465 -20.03 16.44 2.62
N GLN A 466 -20.72 15.73 3.51
CA GLN A 466 -20.84 14.27 3.48
C GLN A 466 -22.31 13.89 3.29
N LEU A 467 -22.58 13.11 2.26
CA LEU A 467 -23.91 12.57 1.94
C LEU A 467 -23.97 11.12 2.39
N TYR A 468 -24.95 10.82 3.23
CA TYR A 468 -25.29 9.47 3.67
C TYR A 468 -26.69 9.09 3.18
N TYR A 469 -26.97 7.79 3.13
CA TYR A 469 -28.32 7.28 2.90
C TYR A 469 -28.70 6.27 3.96
N SER A 470 -30.01 6.23 4.27
CA SER A 470 -30.62 5.20 5.08
C SER A 470 -31.41 4.27 4.19
N PRO A 471 -30.93 3.02 3.99
CA PRO A 471 -31.66 2.07 3.21
C PRO A 471 -32.92 1.61 3.97
N TYR A 472 -33.97 1.24 3.23
CA TYR A 472 -35.22 0.82 3.84
C TYR A 472 -35.06 -0.49 4.62
N PHE A 473 -35.38 -0.45 5.92
CA PHE A 473 -35.40 -1.60 6.82
C PHE A 473 -36.55 -1.46 7.82
N ARG A 474 -37.27 -2.54 8.10
CA ARG A 474 -38.40 -2.54 9.04
C ARG A 474 -38.15 -3.51 10.19
N ILE A 475 -37.86 -2.96 11.38
CA ILE A 475 -37.63 -3.74 12.60
C ILE A 475 -38.81 -4.66 12.91
N GLY A 476 -38.50 -5.88 13.33
CA GLY A 476 -39.46 -6.94 13.66
C GLY A 476 -40.01 -7.67 12.43
N THR A 477 -39.50 -7.38 11.23
CA THR A 477 -39.87 -8.11 10.01
C THR A 477 -38.91 -9.28 9.81
N GLU A 478 -39.46 -10.49 9.71
CA GLU A 478 -38.70 -11.67 9.29
C GLU A 478 -38.46 -11.65 7.78
N ASN A 479 -37.41 -12.34 7.30
CA ASN A 479 -37.15 -12.52 5.87
C ASN A 479 -36.90 -11.18 5.13
N GLN A 480 -36.03 -10.32 5.69
CA GLN A 480 -35.61 -9.07 5.06
C GLN A 480 -34.08 -9.07 4.92
N ILE A 481 -33.56 -8.48 3.82
CA ILE A 481 -32.12 -8.28 3.60
C ILE A 481 -31.58 -7.36 4.69
N GLU A 482 -30.50 -7.79 5.32
CA GLU A 482 -29.85 -7.07 6.42
C GLU A 482 -29.25 -5.75 5.93
N LYS A 483 -29.45 -4.64 6.66
CA LYS A 483 -28.95 -3.31 6.25
C LYS A 483 -28.58 -2.40 7.43
N PRO A 484 -27.48 -1.64 7.32
CA PRO A 484 -27.16 -0.57 8.27
C PRO A 484 -28.16 0.58 8.23
N HIS A 485 -28.19 1.41 9.27
CA HIS A 485 -29.00 2.62 9.31
C HIS A 485 -28.41 3.77 8.49
N VAL A 486 -27.08 3.90 8.48
CA VAL A 486 -26.37 5.00 7.84
C VAL A 486 -25.27 4.42 6.96
N VAL A 487 -25.19 4.87 5.71
CA VAL A 487 -24.15 4.48 4.74
C VAL A 487 -23.68 5.70 3.97
N LEU A 488 -22.36 5.91 3.88
CA LEU A 488 -21.79 6.98 3.07
C LEU A 488 -22.12 6.74 1.59
N GLY A 489 -22.80 7.69 0.95
CA GLY A 489 -23.14 7.66 -0.47
C GLY A 489 -22.28 8.59 -1.33
N GLY A 490 -21.62 9.56 -0.71
CA GLY A 490 -20.69 10.46 -1.39
C GLY A 490 -20.19 11.57 -0.49
N TYR A 491 -19.16 12.27 -0.94
CA TYR A 491 -18.62 13.42 -0.23
C TYR A 491 -17.99 14.39 -1.23
N ALA A 492 -17.83 15.64 -0.79
CA ALA A 492 -17.04 16.62 -1.50
C ALA A 492 -16.48 17.64 -0.53
N LYS A 493 -15.22 18.03 -0.76
CA LYS A 493 -14.56 19.07 0.00
C LYS A 493 -14.69 20.41 -0.70
N THR A 494 -14.91 21.47 0.07
CA THR A 494 -14.95 22.82 -0.48
C THR A 494 -13.56 23.26 -0.94
N GLU A 495 -13.52 24.22 -1.85
CA GLU A 495 -12.36 25.12 -1.97
C GLU A 495 -12.10 25.86 -0.64
N LEU A 496 -10.98 26.59 -0.55
CA LEU A 496 -10.76 27.51 0.57
C LEU A 496 -11.82 28.61 0.51
N ILE A 497 -12.60 28.77 1.59
CA ILE A 497 -13.64 29.79 1.72
C ILE A 497 -13.15 30.86 2.68
N GLU A 498 -13.10 32.11 2.22
CA GLU A 498 -12.77 33.26 3.08
C GLU A 498 -13.91 33.58 4.06
N PRO A 499 -13.64 34.28 5.18
CA PRO A 499 -14.67 34.69 6.13
C PRO A 499 -15.85 35.42 5.48
N ASN A 500 -17.07 34.98 5.78
CA ASN A 500 -18.35 35.48 5.24
C ASN A 500 -18.59 35.21 3.74
N GLU A 501 -17.76 34.40 3.09
CA GLU A 501 -18.01 33.92 1.73
C GLU A 501 -18.75 32.57 1.73
N SER A 502 -19.35 32.24 0.58
CA SER A 502 -20.08 31.00 0.36
C SER A 502 -19.62 30.30 -0.92
N LYS A 503 -19.64 28.96 -0.91
CA LYS A 503 -19.39 28.10 -2.06
C LYS A 503 -20.46 27.03 -2.17
N ASP A 504 -20.89 26.73 -3.38
CA ASP A 504 -21.76 25.59 -3.63
C ASP A 504 -20.92 24.32 -3.77
N VAL A 505 -21.40 23.22 -3.21
CA VAL A 505 -20.83 21.89 -3.39
C VAL A 505 -21.93 20.94 -3.82
N THR A 506 -21.68 20.16 -4.86
CA THR A 506 -22.63 19.16 -5.39
C THR A 506 -22.09 17.76 -5.19
N ILE A 507 -22.90 16.90 -4.56
CA ILE A 507 -22.63 15.48 -4.40
C ILE A 507 -23.62 14.69 -5.26
N LYS A 508 -23.14 13.59 -5.85
CA LYS A 508 -23.91 12.70 -6.72
C LYS A 508 -23.86 11.27 -6.20
N LEU A 509 -24.99 10.58 -6.25
CA LEU A 509 -25.17 9.20 -5.82
C LEU A 509 -26.02 8.48 -6.87
N LYS A 510 -25.54 7.38 -7.46
CA LYS A 510 -26.39 6.57 -8.34
C LYS A 510 -27.40 5.81 -7.48
N VAL A 511 -28.63 5.67 -7.98
CA VAL A 511 -29.67 4.93 -7.27
C VAL A 511 -29.27 3.46 -7.05
N GLU A 512 -28.53 2.88 -8.00
CA GLU A 512 -27.95 1.54 -7.91
C GLU A 512 -26.96 1.37 -6.75
N ASP A 513 -26.21 2.41 -6.39
CA ASP A 513 -25.21 2.35 -5.32
C ASP A 513 -25.86 2.16 -3.92
N MET A 514 -27.18 2.38 -3.80
CA MET A 514 -27.93 2.12 -2.57
C MET A 514 -28.46 0.68 -2.44
N ALA A 515 -28.28 -0.16 -3.46
CA ALA A 515 -28.77 -1.54 -3.46
C ALA A 515 -28.00 -2.41 -2.44
N SER A 516 -28.70 -3.39 -1.87
CA SER A 516 -28.11 -4.44 -1.01
C SER A 516 -28.07 -5.77 -1.76
N TYR A 517 -27.10 -6.61 -1.42
CA TYR A 517 -26.90 -7.90 -2.07
C TYR A 517 -27.64 -9.02 -1.32
N ASP A 518 -28.72 -9.55 -1.91
CA ASP A 518 -29.46 -10.69 -1.39
C ASP A 518 -28.81 -12.00 -1.84
N TYR A 519 -27.86 -12.52 -1.06
CA TYR A 519 -27.14 -13.74 -1.43
C TYR A 519 -27.95 -15.03 -1.24
N ASN A 520 -29.10 -15.00 -0.57
CA ASN A 520 -29.86 -16.22 -0.26
C ASN A 520 -31.36 -16.11 -0.50
N ASP A 521 -31.78 -15.10 -1.28
CA ASP A 521 -33.19 -14.79 -1.55
C ASP A 521 -33.97 -14.70 -0.23
N VAL A 522 -33.41 -14.00 0.77
CA VAL A 522 -33.98 -13.95 2.12
C VAL A 522 -35.38 -13.38 2.10
N ASN A 523 -35.67 -12.45 1.18
CA ASN A 523 -37.00 -11.87 1.01
C ASN A 523 -37.97 -12.71 0.15
N ARG A 524 -37.49 -13.85 -0.39
CA ARG A 524 -38.27 -14.85 -1.17
C ARG A 524 -38.98 -14.26 -2.38
N ASN A 525 -38.33 -13.29 -3.03
CA ASN A 525 -38.84 -12.68 -4.25
C ASN A 525 -38.40 -13.47 -5.51
N GLY A 526 -37.60 -14.52 -5.34
CA GLY A 526 -37.10 -15.37 -6.43
C GLY A 526 -35.82 -14.84 -7.07
N ASN A 527 -35.11 -13.93 -6.40
CA ASN A 527 -33.87 -13.35 -6.85
C ASN A 527 -32.74 -13.53 -5.83
N SER A 528 -31.52 -13.71 -6.34
CA SER A 528 -30.32 -13.58 -5.54
C SER A 528 -29.33 -12.68 -6.28
N GLY A 529 -29.04 -11.52 -5.72
CA GLY A 529 -28.28 -10.46 -6.38
C GLY A 529 -28.50 -9.09 -5.74
N TYR A 530 -28.07 -8.02 -6.43
CA TYR A 530 -28.29 -6.65 -5.96
C TYR A 530 -29.74 -6.22 -6.12
N GLU A 531 -30.32 -5.69 -5.04
CA GLU A 531 -31.71 -5.24 -4.98
C GLU A 531 -31.84 -3.93 -4.21
N LEU A 532 -32.67 -3.03 -4.72
CA LEU A 532 -33.15 -1.87 -3.99
C LEU A 532 -34.62 -2.11 -3.62
N GLU A 533 -34.86 -2.52 -2.37
CA GLU A 533 -36.20 -2.87 -1.89
C GLU A 533 -37.16 -1.67 -1.95
N ARG A 534 -38.44 -1.93 -2.27
CA ARG A 534 -39.49 -0.91 -2.20
C ARG A 534 -39.56 -0.28 -0.81
N GLY A 535 -39.72 1.03 -0.74
CA GLY A 535 -39.76 1.74 0.53
C GLY A 535 -39.44 3.22 0.42
N ASN A 536 -39.37 3.86 1.58
CA ASN A 536 -38.90 5.24 1.69
C ASN A 536 -37.41 5.23 2.02
N TYR A 537 -36.64 5.98 1.26
CA TYR A 537 -35.21 6.17 1.48
C TYR A 537 -34.97 7.58 1.97
N LYS A 538 -34.14 7.72 3.00
CA LYS A 538 -33.69 9.02 3.51
C LYS A 538 -32.27 9.26 2.98
N ILE A 539 -32.04 10.42 2.39
CA ILE A 539 -30.71 10.95 2.11
C ILE A 539 -30.43 12.02 3.14
N PHE A 540 -29.29 11.90 3.80
CA PHE A 540 -28.82 12.80 4.82
C PHE A 540 -27.59 13.53 4.30
N VAL A 541 -27.48 14.82 4.59
CA VAL A 541 -26.22 15.56 4.44
C VAL A 541 -25.86 16.16 5.79
N GLY A 542 -24.68 15.78 6.28
CA GLY A 542 -24.24 16.11 7.63
C GLY A 542 -22.73 16.23 7.77
N LYS A 543 -22.31 16.72 8.94
CA LYS A 543 -20.91 17.01 9.26
C LYS A 543 -20.08 15.77 9.54
N ASN A 544 -20.73 14.65 9.86
CA ASN A 544 -20.19 13.32 10.14
C ASN A 544 -21.35 12.31 10.15
N ALA A 545 -21.06 11.02 10.32
CA ALA A 545 -22.05 9.94 10.24
C ALA A 545 -23.16 10.03 11.29
N HIS A 546 -22.88 10.56 12.48
CA HIS A 546 -23.87 10.68 13.55
C HIS A 546 -24.73 11.93 13.40
N ALA A 547 -24.05 13.07 13.24
CA ALA A 547 -24.68 14.38 13.04
C ALA A 547 -25.59 14.42 11.80
N SER A 548 -25.36 13.56 10.79
CA SER A 548 -26.16 13.57 9.56
C SER A 548 -27.62 13.19 9.74
N TRP A 549 -27.95 12.39 10.74
CA TRP A 549 -29.32 11.92 10.98
C TRP A 549 -29.86 12.31 12.35
N LYS A 550 -28.98 12.74 13.26
CA LYS A 550 -29.33 13.07 14.65
C LYS A 550 -29.47 14.57 14.92
N ASP A 551 -28.69 15.41 14.25
CA ASP A 551 -28.69 16.86 14.51
C ASP A 551 -29.84 17.55 13.77
N ASP A 552 -30.46 18.53 14.43
CA ASP A 552 -31.57 19.33 13.86
C ASP A 552 -31.14 20.15 12.63
N ASP A 553 -29.85 20.51 12.55
CA ASP A 553 -29.28 21.29 11.45
C ASP A 553 -28.84 20.41 10.25
N SER A 554 -29.07 19.09 10.32
CA SER A 554 -28.82 18.18 9.21
C SER A 554 -29.83 18.39 8.06
N ILE A 555 -29.36 18.19 6.83
CA ILE A 555 -30.22 18.28 5.65
C ILE A 555 -30.76 16.88 5.35
N GLU A 556 -32.07 16.71 5.43
CA GLU A 556 -32.74 15.46 5.07
C GLU A 556 -33.56 15.62 3.78
N VAL A 557 -33.35 14.72 2.82
CA VAL A 557 -34.15 14.61 1.60
C VAL A 557 -34.74 13.21 1.50
N ARG A 558 -36.05 13.10 1.31
CA ARG A 558 -36.75 11.81 1.24
C ARG A 558 -37.09 11.44 -0.19
N TYR A 559 -36.94 10.16 -0.52
CA TYR A 559 -37.34 9.61 -1.81
C TYR A 559 -38.14 8.31 -1.64
N LYS A 560 -38.81 7.90 -2.70
CA LYS A 560 -39.58 6.66 -2.76
C LYS A 560 -38.99 5.70 -3.77
N VAL A 561 -39.04 4.41 -3.45
CA VAL A 561 -38.87 3.33 -4.41
C VAL A 561 -40.20 2.60 -4.45
N ASP A 562 -40.97 2.80 -5.52
CA ASP A 562 -42.37 2.34 -5.59
C ASP A 562 -42.47 0.81 -5.67
N GLU A 563 -41.54 0.18 -6.39
CA GLU A 563 -41.42 -1.27 -6.57
C GLU A 563 -39.97 -1.69 -6.38
N THR A 564 -39.74 -2.90 -5.86
CA THR A 564 -38.38 -3.42 -5.66
C THR A 564 -37.65 -3.46 -7.00
N ILE A 565 -36.48 -2.82 -7.07
CA ILE A 565 -35.66 -2.76 -8.27
C ILE A 565 -34.59 -3.84 -8.18
N LEU A 566 -34.58 -4.75 -9.15
CA LEU A 566 -33.59 -5.81 -9.26
C LEU A 566 -32.48 -5.39 -10.24
N TYR A 567 -31.21 -5.50 -9.83
CA TYR A 567 -30.03 -5.19 -10.66
C TYR A 567 -29.41 -6.44 -11.26
N ASN A 568 -30.25 -7.35 -11.77
CA ASN A 568 -29.80 -8.54 -12.49
C ASN A 568 -29.72 -8.23 -13.97
N ASP A 569 -28.57 -7.77 -14.41
CA ASP A 569 -28.24 -7.69 -15.84
C ASP A 569 -27.86 -9.06 -16.44
N GLY A 570 -27.85 -10.11 -15.61
CA GLY A 570 -27.49 -11.49 -15.97
C GLY A 570 -26.00 -11.80 -15.82
N ASN A 571 -25.19 -10.81 -15.44
CA ASN A 571 -23.74 -10.97 -15.29
C ASN A 571 -23.33 -11.35 -13.86
N VAL A 572 -24.01 -10.77 -12.86
CA VAL A 572 -23.74 -11.04 -11.43
C VAL A 572 -24.40 -12.34 -10.97
N LYS A 573 -23.64 -13.18 -10.25
CA LYS A 573 -24.10 -14.47 -9.70
C LYS A 573 -23.66 -14.64 -8.26
N ASN A 574 -24.39 -15.44 -7.49
CA ASN A 574 -23.87 -15.99 -6.25
C ASN A 574 -22.73 -16.96 -6.56
N ARG A 575 -21.60 -16.75 -5.89
CA ARG A 575 -20.34 -17.42 -6.17
C ARG A 575 -19.62 -17.91 -4.92
N PHE A 576 -20.00 -17.44 -3.73
CA PHE A 576 -19.27 -17.67 -2.48
C PHE A 576 -20.15 -18.29 -1.38
N GLU A 577 -21.16 -19.09 -1.76
CA GLU A 577 -22.06 -19.75 -0.80
C GLU A 577 -21.29 -20.61 0.22
N ASP A 578 -20.20 -21.26 -0.19
CA ASP A 578 -19.38 -22.10 0.70
C ASP A 578 -18.65 -21.27 1.76
N ALA A 579 -18.24 -20.04 1.43
CA ALA A 579 -17.53 -19.13 2.33
C ALA A 579 -18.39 -18.67 3.52
N GLY A 580 -19.72 -18.74 3.41
CA GLY A 580 -20.64 -18.44 4.51
C GLY A 580 -21.00 -19.67 5.37
N SER A 581 -20.65 -20.88 4.94
CA SER A 581 -21.25 -22.13 5.45
C SER A 581 -20.89 -22.53 6.88
N ARG A 582 -19.88 -21.87 7.48
CA ARG A 582 -19.37 -22.18 8.82
C ARG A 582 -19.83 -21.19 9.89
N ILE A 583 -20.34 -20.03 9.49
CA ILE A 583 -20.89 -19.06 10.42
C ILE A 583 -22.30 -19.50 10.83
N LYS A 584 -22.49 -19.71 12.13
CA LYS A 584 -23.77 -20.15 12.71
C LYS A 584 -24.78 -19.02 12.79
N GLN A 585 -24.31 -17.82 13.09
CA GLN A 585 -25.13 -16.65 13.32
C GLN A 585 -24.34 -15.40 12.92
N TYR A 586 -24.96 -14.56 12.10
CA TYR A 586 -24.49 -13.21 11.86
C TYR A 586 -25.16 -12.25 12.83
N LEU A 587 -24.51 -11.10 13.09
CA LEU A 587 -25.16 -9.95 13.69
C LEU A 587 -26.46 -9.63 12.94
N ASN A 588 -27.49 -9.35 13.73
CA ASN A 588 -28.83 -9.11 13.21
C ASN A 588 -29.47 -7.91 13.91
N ARG A 589 -29.94 -6.96 13.09
CA ARG A 589 -30.52 -5.68 13.52
C ARG A 589 -31.82 -5.81 14.28
N ASN A 590 -32.56 -6.90 14.10
CA ASN A 590 -33.75 -7.17 14.89
C ASN A 590 -33.41 -7.58 16.34
N ASN A 591 -32.18 -8.05 16.62
CA ASN A 591 -31.79 -8.59 17.92
C ASN A 591 -30.27 -8.60 18.16
N PHE A 592 -29.61 -7.45 18.03
CA PHE A 592 -28.15 -7.31 18.17
C PHE A 592 -27.62 -7.92 19.47
N GLU A 593 -28.22 -7.61 20.61
CA GLU A 593 -27.73 -8.09 21.92
C GLU A 593 -27.61 -9.63 21.98
N SER A 594 -28.55 -10.34 21.37
CA SER A 594 -28.54 -11.82 21.32
C SER A 594 -27.74 -12.41 20.17
N SER A 595 -27.31 -11.58 19.22
CA SER A 595 -26.51 -11.99 18.05
C SER A 595 -25.05 -11.57 18.13
N MET A 596 -24.64 -10.83 19.18
CA MET A 596 -23.26 -10.39 19.37
C MET A 596 -22.26 -11.55 19.25
N PRO A 597 -21.19 -11.39 18.45
CA PRO A 597 -20.14 -12.39 18.31
C PRO A 597 -19.49 -12.77 19.64
N THR A 598 -19.25 -14.06 19.83
CA THR A 598 -18.60 -14.60 21.02
C THR A 598 -17.33 -15.35 20.62
N MET A 599 -16.43 -15.61 21.58
CA MET A 599 -15.23 -16.40 21.26
C MET A 599 -15.63 -17.79 20.72
N PRO A 600 -14.96 -18.28 19.66
CA PRO A 600 -15.23 -19.62 19.14
C PRO A 600 -15.07 -20.71 20.20
N VAL A 601 -16.02 -21.64 20.23
CA VAL A 601 -16.03 -22.77 21.15
C VAL A 601 -15.26 -23.96 20.57
N ALA A 602 -15.14 -25.06 21.32
CA ALA A 602 -14.39 -26.23 20.89
C ALA A 602 -14.97 -26.86 19.60
N GLU A 603 -16.28 -26.79 19.43
CA GLU A 603 -17.02 -27.30 18.28
C GLU A 603 -16.71 -26.53 16.99
N ASP A 604 -16.42 -25.23 17.07
CA ASP A 604 -16.09 -24.41 15.89
C ASP A 604 -14.71 -24.78 15.31
N LYS A 605 -13.78 -25.13 16.23
CA LYS A 605 -12.40 -25.51 15.95
C LYS A 605 -12.23 -26.97 15.53
N THR A 606 -13.13 -27.84 15.96
CA THR A 606 -13.03 -29.28 15.70
C THR A 606 -13.56 -29.60 14.31
N VAL A 607 -12.70 -30.14 13.45
CA VAL A 607 -13.00 -30.53 12.08
C VAL A 607 -12.59 -31.98 11.84
N ASP A 608 -13.06 -32.58 10.74
CA ASP A 608 -12.63 -33.91 10.34
C ASP A 608 -11.47 -33.86 9.32
N SER A 609 -10.89 -35.02 9.02
CA SER A 609 -9.82 -35.13 8.04
C SER A 609 -10.28 -34.79 6.62
N ALA A 610 -11.57 -34.92 6.31
CA ALA A 610 -12.11 -34.59 4.99
C ALA A 610 -12.13 -33.07 4.78
N PHE A 611 -12.47 -32.29 5.82
CA PHE A 611 -12.39 -30.84 5.80
C PHE A 611 -10.95 -30.36 5.58
N ILE A 612 -9.97 -30.87 6.35
CA ILE A 612 -8.57 -30.46 6.15
C ILE A 612 -8.09 -30.78 4.73
N LYS A 613 -8.42 -31.97 4.23
CA LYS A 613 -8.12 -32.35 2.85
C LYS A 613 -8.81 -31.45 1.82
N SER A 614 -10.01 -30.93 2.11
CA SER A 614 -10.72 -30.02 1.21
C SER A 614 -10.08 -28.63 1.07
N LEU A 615 -9.12 -28.28 1.93
CA LEU A 615 -8.35 -27.03 1.81
C LEU A 615 -7.15 -27.18 0.86
N GLU A 616 -6.79 -28.42 0.50
CA GLU A 616 -5.72 -28.73 -0.43
C GLU A 616 -6.19 -28.59 -1.88
N TYR A 617 -5.30 -28.12 -2.75
CA TYR A 617 -5.58 -28.01 -4.17
C TYR A 617 -5.55 -29.37 -4.87
N ASN A 618 -6.64 -29.73 -5.56
CA ASN A 618 -6.73 -30.89 -6.43
C ASN A 618 -7.09 -30.46 -7.86
N GLN A 619 -6.16 -30.64 -8.80
CA GLN A 619 -6.33 -30.22 -10.19
C GLN A 619 -7.52 -30.90 -10.90
N GLU A 620 -7.70 -32.21 -10.72
CA GLU A 620 -8.76 -32.96 -11.43
C GLU A 620 -10.15 -32.50 -10.98
N GLU A 621 -10.33 -32.27 -9.68
CA GLU A 621 -11.59 -31.74 -9.13
C GLU A 621 -11.83 -30.29 -9.54
N TYR A 622 -10.77 -29.48 -9.58
CA TYR A 622 -10.84 -28.09 -10.01
C TYR A 622 -11.23 -27.98 -11.49
N ASP A 623 -10.60 -28.76 -12.37
CA ASP A 623 -10.92 -28.82 -13.80
C ASP A 623 -12.30 -29.41 -14.06
N LYS A 624 -12.79 -30.32 -13.21
CA LYS A 624 -14.17 -30.80 -13.30
C LYS A 624 -15.19 -29.69 -13.02
N THR A 625 -14.86 -28.77 -12.12
CA THR A 625 -15.75 -27.68 -11.71
C THR A 625 -15.69 -26.49 -12.68
N TYR A 626 -14.48 -26.05 -13.07
CA TYR A 626 -14.28 -24.80 -13.83
C TYR A 626 -13.68 -25.01 -15.23
N GLY A 627 -13.30 -26.24 -15.58
CA GLY A 627 -12.52 -26.50 -16.78
C GLY A 627 -13.25 -26.24 -18.10
N SER A 628 -14.57 -26.06 -18.10
CA SER A 628 -15.32 -25.69 -19.31
C SER A 628 -14.79 -24.42 -19.99
N ASP A 629 -14.14 -23.55 -19.22
CA ASP A 629 -13.81 -22.20 -19.65
C ASP A 629 -12.36 -22.09 -20.18
N TYR A 630 -11.50 -23.05 -19.83
CA TYR A 630 -10.07 -22.97 -20.16
C TYR A 630 -9.42 -24.29 -20.58
N VAL A 631 -10.06 -25.45 -20.37
CA VAL A 631 -9.54 -26.75 -20.82
C VAL A 631 -9.69 -26.86 -22.33
N VAL A 632 -8.58 -27.08 -23.02
CA VAL A 632 -8.55 -27.24 -24.48
C VAL A 632 -7.83 -28.53 -24.86
N THR A 633 -8.27 -29.14 -25.95
CA THR A 633 -7.67 -30.37 -26.50
C THR A 633 -6.71 -30.09 -27.66
N GLU A 634 -6.94 -29.00 -28.38
CA GLU A 634 -6.07 -28.59 -29.49
C GLU A 634 -4.89 -27.79 -28.97
N MET A 635 -3.67 -28.21 -29.34
CA MET A 635 -2.44 -27.55 -28.94
C MET A 635 -2.36 -26.15 -29.57
N PRO A 636 -2.33 -25.06 -28.77
CA PRO A 636 -2.15 -23.73 -29.30
C PRO A 636 -0.79 -23.58 -30.01
N LYS A 637 -0.71 -22.68 -30.98
CA LYS A 637 0.52 -22.41 -31.72
C LYS A 637 1.60 -21.84 -30.79
N THR A 638 2.85 -22.24 -31.03
CA THR A 638 4.04 -21.70 -30.37
C THR A 638 5.21 -21.76 -31.34
N LYS A 639 6.21 -20.89 -31.16
CA LYS A 639 7.42 -20.81 -32.01
C LYS A 639 7.12 -20.62 -33.52
N THR A 640 5.96 -20.08 -33.88
CA THR A 640 5.54 -19.79 -35.26
C THR A 640 5.53 -18.30 -35.52
N GLY A 641 5.97 -17.86 -36.71
CA GLY A 641 6.09 -16.45 -37.05
C GLY A 641 7.46 -15.85 -36.72
N SER A 642 7.79 -14.73 -37.37
CA SER A 642 9.10 -14.07 -37.28
C SER A 642 9.04 -12.54 -37.31
N ASP A 643 7.83 -11.96 -37.31
CA ASP A 643 7.60 -10.54 -37.53
C ASP A 643 6.43 -10.09 -36.64
N GLY A 644 6.73 -9.31 -35.60
CA GLY A 644 5.78 -8.92 -34.56
C GLY A 644 6.48 -8.35 -33.33
N HIS A 645 6.06 -7.16 -32.92
CA HIS A 645 6.63 -6.40 -31.82
C HIS A 645 5.54 -5.96 -30.84
N LEU A 646 5.87 -5.87 -29.55
CA LEU A 646 4.91 -5.44 -28.55
C LEU A 646 4.39 -4.02 -28.82
N TYR A 647 5.20 -3.14 -29.42
CA TYR A 647 4.73 -1.80 -29.78
C TYR A 647 3.69 -1.79 -30.92
N ASP A 648 3.48 -2.90 -31.64
CA ASP A 648 2.50 -2.98 -32.73
C ASP A 648 1.04 -2.90 -32.23
N VAL A 649 0.79 -3.21 -30.94
CA VAL A 649 -0.55 -3.11 -30.33
C VAL A 649 -0.87 -1.71 -29.83
N ILE A 650 0.11 -0.80 -29.84
CA ILE A 650 -0.01 0.55 -29.29
C ILE A 650 -0.58 1.49 -30.34
N LYS A 651 -1.70 2.15 -30.00
CA LYS A 651 -2.27 3.25 -30.79
C LYS A 651 -2.09 4.55 -30.01
N PHE A 652 -1.26 5.44 -30.54
CA PHE A 652 -1.00 6.74 -29.95
C PHE A 652 -1.66 7.84 -30.78
N ASP A 653 -2.48 8.66 -30.15
CA ASP A 653 -3.04 9.87 -30.74
C ASP A 653 -2.19 11.07 -30.32
N GLU A 654 -1.40 11.57 -31.27
CA GLU A 654 -0.52 12.72 -31.09
C GLU A 654 -1.25 14.01 -30.69
N SER A 655 -2.52 14.15 -31.08
CA SER A 655 -3.30 15.38 -30.82
C SER A 655 -3.81 15.44 -29.38
N SER A 656 -4.24 14.30 -28.84
CA SER A 656 -4.70 14.19 -27.46
C SER A 656 -3.63 13.70 -26.49
N LYS A 657 -2.42 13.40 -26.99
CA LYS A 657 -1.31 12.78 -26.24
C LYS A 657 -1.78 11.56 -25.45
N SER A 658 -2.65 10.77 -26.07
CA SER A 658 -3.29 9.63 -25.44
C SER A 658 -2.86 8.32 -26.09
N LEU A 659 -2.56 7.34 -25.24
CA LEU A 659 -2.24 5.98 -25.62
C LEU A 659 -3.45 5.08 -25.37
N SER A 660 -3.76 4.22 -26.34
CA SER A 660 -4.75 3.15 -26.21
C SER A 660 -4.20 1.83 -26.73
N VAL A 661 -4.63 0.73 -26.11
CA VAL A 661 -4.36 -0.63 -26.55
C VAL A 661 -5.69 -1.38 -26.53
N ASP A 662 -6.07 -1.96 -27.65
CA ASP A 662 -7.26 -2.82 -27.73
C ASP A 662 -6.90 -4.21 -27.20
N TYR A 663 -7.55 -4.63 -26.12
CA TYR A 663 -7.34 -5.95 -25.52
C TYR A 663 -7.64 -7.11 -26.48
N ASN A 664 -8.50 -6.88 -27.48
CA ASN A 664 -8.88 -7.87 -28.48
C ASN A 664 -8.09 -7.71 -29.80
N ASP A 665 -7.04 -6.90 -29.83
CA ASP A 665 -6.23 -6.72 -31.04
C ASP A 665 -5.62 -8.07 -31.49
N PRO A 666 -5.84 -8.50 -32.74
CA PRO A 666 -5.31 -9.77 -33.26
C PRO A 666 -3.77 -9.81 -33.29
N ALA A 667 -3.08 -8.67 -33.17
CA ALA A 667 -1.63 -8.65 -33.03
C ALA A 667 -1.16 -9.38 -31.76
N PHE A 668 -1.94 -9.40 -30.67
CA PHE A 668 -1.58 -10.21 -29.50
C PHE A 668 -1.41 -11.68 -29.84
N GLU A 669 -2.30 -12.27 -30.64
CA GLU A 669 -2.18 -13.67 -31.05
C GLU A 669 -0.92 -13.93 -31.87
N LYS A 670 -0.51 -12.98 -32.72
CA LYS A 670 0.75 -13.07 -33.47
C LYS A 670 1.96 -13.07 -32.53
N LEU A 671 1.96 -12.20 -31.51
CA LEU A 671 3.02 -12.15 -30.50
C LEU A 671 3.11 -13.48 -29.74
N LEU A 672 1.97 -14.01 -29.28
CA LEU A 672 1.91 -15.28 -28.55
C LEU A 672 2.36 -16.47 -29.40
N ASP A 673 1.98 -16.51 -30.68
CA ASP A 673 2.41 -17.54 -31.64
C ASP A 673 3.93 -17.60 -31.78
N MET A 674 4.62 -16.46 -31.66
CA MET A 674 6.07 -16.38 -31.73
C MET A 674 6.75 -16.96 -30.48
N LEU A 675 6.11 -16.96 -29.32
CA LEU A 675 6.74 -17.37 -28.07
C LEU A 675 6.83 -18.89 -27.92
N SER A 676 7.87 -19.33 -27.23
CA SER A 676 7.94 -20.70 -26.71
C SER A 676 7.26 -20.81 -25.35
N VAL A 677 6.97 -22.04 -24.94
CA VAL A 677 6.49 -22.33 -23.58
C VAL A 677 7.50 -21.85 -22.52
N GLU A 678 8.81 -21.99 -22.77
CA GLU A 678 9.86 -21.48 -21.89
C GLU A 678 9.86 -19.95 -21.77
N ASP A 679 9.65 -19.21 -22.87
CA ASP A 679 9.56 -17.75 -22.82
C ASP A 679 8.39 -17.30 -21.92
N MET A 680 7.23 -17.94 -22.09
CA MET A 680 6.02 -17.64 -21.32
C MET A 680 6.18 -18.01 -19.84
N LEU A 681 6.70 -19.19 -19.54
CA LEU A 681 6.97 -19.61 -18.15
C LEU A 681 7.98 -18.68 -17.47
N ASN A 682 9.06 -18.29 -18.17
CA ASN A 682 10.05 -17.38 -17.62
C ASN A 682 9.44 -16.01 -17.30
N LEU A 683 8.54 -15.51 -18.15
CA LEU A 683 7.81 -14.27 -17.88
C LEU A 683 6.92 -14.40 -16.63
N ILE A 684 6.10 -15.44 -16.58
CA ILE A 684 5.09 -15.66 -15.54
C ILE A 684 5.75 -15.93 -14.16
N CYS A 685 6.91 -16.58 -14.13
CA CYS A 685 7.62 -16.93 -12.89
C CYS A 685 8.74 -15.94 -12.52
N THR A 686 8.71 -14.74 -13.08
CA THR A 686 9.63 -13.63 -12.76
C THR A 686 8.81 -12.40 -12.44
N GLY A 687 8.28 -12.31 -11.22
CA GLY A 687 7.51 -11.17 -10.72
C GLY A 687 8.27 -10.26 -9.74
N ASN A 688 9.40 -10.71 -9.17
CA ASN A 688 10.05 -10.09 -8.02
C ASN A 688 11.26 -9.18 -8.38
N PHE A 689 11.22 -7.85 -8.39
CA PHE A 689 10.12 -6.88 -8.47
C PHE A 689 10.11 -6.30 -9.89
N ASN A 690 9.75 -7.14 -10.87
CA ASN A 690 9.79 -6.81 -12.30
C ASN A 690 9.01 -7.84 -13.10
N THR A 691 8.72 -7.53 -14.36
CA THR A 691 8.41 -8.51 -15.41
C THR A 691 9.63 -8.73 -16.30
N ALA A 692 9.89 -9.99 -16.68
CA ALA A 692 11.05 -10.35 -17.50
C ALA A 692 11.02 -9.70 -18.91
N TYR A 693 12.19 -9.43 -19.48
CA TYR A 693 12.29 -9.02 -20.89
C TYR A 693 12.00 -10.21 -21.80
N ILE A 694 11.43 -9.95 -22.98
CA ILE A 694 11.33 -10.95 -24.05
C ILE A 694 11.83 -10.31 -25.35
N ASN A 695 13.06 -10.67 -25.72
CA ASN A 695 13.73 -10.11 -26.89
C ASN A 695 13.00 -10.39 -28.21
N LYS A 696 12.33 -11.55 -28.32
CA LYS A 696 11.70 -11.99 -29.56
C LYS A 696 10.55 -11.10 -30.04
N ILE A 697 9.93 -10.37 -29.11
CA ILE A 697 8.76 -9.51 -29.36
C ILE A 697 9.00 -8.09 -28.85
N ASP A 698 10.25 -7.71 -28.56
CA ASP A 698 10.59 -6.40 -28.01
C ASP A 698 9.79 -6.02 -26.74
N LYS A 699 9.51 -7.01 -25.88
CA LYS A 699 8.98 -6.71 -24.55
C LYS A 699 10.12 -6.26 -23.64
N PRO A 700 10.10 -5.04 -23.09
CA PRO A 700 11.12 -4.59 -22.16
C PRO A 700 11.01 -5.28 -20.79
N LYS A 701 12.12 -5.28 -20.04
CA LYS A 701 12.10 -5.56 -18.60
C LYS A 701 11.53 -4.36 -17.83
N THR A 702 10.61 -4.57 -16.89
CA THR A 702 10.02 -3.50 -16.07
C THR A 702 10.69 -3.39 -14.70
N THR A 703 10.29 -2.42 -13.90
CA THR A 703 10.65 -2.28 -12.48
C THR A 703 9.34 -2.01 -11.74
N ASP A 704 8.97 -2.91 -10.83
CA ASP A 704 7.63 -2.97 -10.21
C ASP A 704 7.73 -2.96 -8.68
N PRO A 705 8.21 -1.86 -8.07
CA PRO A 705 8.46 -1.76 -6.63
C PRO A 705 7.21 -1.68 -5.73
N ASP A 706 7.40 -1.98 -4.44
CA ASP A 706 6.53 -1.55 -3.33
C ASP A 706 6.52 -0.01 -3.19
N GLY A 707 5.70 0.66 -2.37
CA GLY A 707 4.50 0.25 -1.64
C GLY A 707 3.55 1.46 -1.49
N PRO A 708 2.44 1.36 -0.75
CA PRO A 708 1.43 2.42 -0.63
C PRO A 708 1.95 3.81 -0.23
N ALA A 709 2.99 3.89 0.61
CA ALA A 709 3.60 5.14 1.04
C ALA A 709 4.63 5.73 0.03
N GLY A 710 4.54 5.34 -1.25
CA GLY A 710 5.48 5.71 -2.31
C GLY A 710 6.45 4.58 -2.66
N PHE A 711 7.31 4.82 -3.65
CA PHE A 711 8.24 3.77 -4.10
C PHE A 711 9.26 3.39 -3.03
N THR A 712 9.24 2.13 -2.63
CA THR A 712 10.19 1.45 -1.74
C THR A 712 10.70 0.18 -2.43
N ASN A 713 11.80 -0.39 -1.93
CA ASN A 713 12.15 -1.75 -2.32
C ASN A 713 12.68 -2.51 -1.11
N PHE A 714 11.77 -3.16 -0.39
CA PHE A 714 12.07 -3.88 0.85
C PHE A 714 12.93 -5.13 0.60
N MET A 715 12.79 -5.78 -0.56
CA MET A 715 13.55 -6.97 -0.93
C MET A 715 14.09 -6.84 -2.37
N GLY A 716 15.40 -6.98 -2.59
CA GLY A 716 15.96 -7.07 -3.96
C GLY A 716 16.93 -5.95 -4.37
N ASP A 717 17.00 -5.68 -5.68
CA ASP A 717 17.98 -4.76 -6.28
C ASP A 717 17.67 -3.30 -5.88
N PRO A 718 18.59 -2.54 -5.26
CA PRO A 718 18.34 -1.16 -4.77
C PRO A 718 18.30 -0.15 -5.92
N THR A 719 17.39 -0.40 -6.84
CA THR A 719 17.09 0.39 -8.03
C THR A 719 16.17 1.56 -7.71
N VAL A 720 15.50 1.52 -6.55
CA VAL A 720 14.61 2.56 -6.01
C VAL A 720 15.39 3.42 -5.01
N TYR A 721 15.39 4.73 -5.24
CA TYR A 721 15.99 5.73 -4.36
C TYR A 721 15.46 7.11 -4.74
N GLY A 722 15.62 8.08 -3.84
CA GLY A 722 15.29 9.48 -4.14
C GLY A 722 13.84 9.66 -4.58
N THR A 723 12.95 8.97 -3.89
CA THR A 723 11.49 9.00 -4.02
C THR A 723 10.90 9.41 -2.69
N CYS A 724 9.73 10.05 -2.72
CA CYS A 724 9.07 10.55 -1.53
C CYS A 724 8.53 9.39 -0.69
N PHE A 725 8.67 9.52 0.63
CA PHE A 725 7.94 8.71 1.60
C PHE A 725 6.70 9.48 2.01
N TYR A 726 5.56 9.15 1.43
CA TYR A 726 4.29 9.83 1.65
C TYR A 726 3.68 9.44 3.00
N ALA A 727 2.74 10.25 3.47
CA ALA A 727 1.92 9.95 4.63
C ALA A 727 1.12 8.65 4.42
N SER A 728 0.71 8.02 5.54
CA SER A 728 -0.15 6.83 5.51
C SER A 728 -1.42 7.05 4.70
N GLU A 729 -1.96 6.00 4.08
CA GLU A 729 -3.17 6.09 3.26
C GLU A 729 -4.39 6.61 4.05
N CYS A 730 -4.46 6.32 5.36
CA CYS A 730 -5.47 6.90 6.24
C CYS A 730 -5.38 8.43 6.39
N VAL A 731 -4.20 9.05 6.22
CA VAL A 731 -4.06 10.53 6.17
C VAL A 731 -4.59 11.05 4.84
N ILE A 732 -4.32 10.34 3.74
CA ILE A 732 -4.85 10.68 2.41
C ILE A 732 -6.37 10.60 2.44
N ALA A 733 -6.95 9.53 3.00
CA ALA A 733 -8.40 9.42 3.18
C ALA A 733 -8.96 10.50 4.10
N ALA A 734 -8.26 10.86 5.19
CA ALA A 734 -8.70 11.90 6.11
C ALA A 734 -8.79 13.28 5.45
N THR A 735 -8.19 13.49 4.28
CA THR A 735 -8.40 14.70 3.49
C THR A 735 -9.85 14.82 2.99
N TYR A 736 -10.55 13.70 2.74
CA TYR A 736 -11.82 13.64 2.01
C TYR A 736 -11.77 14.40 0.67
N ASN A 737 -10.59 14.37 0.03
CA ASN A 737 -10.28 15.13 -1.16
C ASN A 737 -9.67 14.23 -2.24
N VAL A 738 -10.52 13.78 -3.16
CA VAL A 738 -10.12 12.91 -4.28
C VAL A 738 -9.13 13.56 -5.23
N ASP A 739 -9.05 14.90 -5.27
CA ASP A 739 -8.13 15.61 -6.15
C ASP A 739 -6.70 15.58 -5.59
N ILE A 740 -6.52 15.62 -4.27
CA ILE A 740 -5.21 15.39 -3.64
C ILE A 740 -4.75 13.93 -3.85
N ALA A 741 -5.67 12.96 -3.72
CA ALA A 741 -5.36 11.56 -4.00
C ALA A 741 -4.93 11.37 -5.47
N HIS A 742 -5.62 12.03 -6.41
CA HIS A 742 -5.24 12.06 -7.81
C HIS A 742 -3.83 12.64 -8.02
N ASP A 743 -3.54 13.75 -7.36
CA ASP A 743 -2.26 14.44 -7.51
C ASP A 743 -1.11 13.63 -6.94
N MET A 744 -1.32 12.87 -5.86
CA MET A 744 -0.34 11.88 -5.41
C MET A 744 -0.06 10.85 -6.50
N GLY A 745 -1.10 10.32 -7.15
CA GLY A 745 -0.94 9.41 -8.30
C GLY A 745 -0.11 10.03 -9.43
N ILE A 746 -0.37 11.29 -9.79
CA ILE A 746 0.41 12.03 -10.80
C ILE A 746 1.88 12.14 -10.37
N MET A 747 2.14 12.52 -9.11
CA MET A 747 3.50 12.73 -8.62
C MET A 747 4.29 11.42 -8.56
N VAL A 748 3.70 10.34 -8.05
CA VAL A 748 4.30 8.99 -8.10
C VAL A 748 4.58 8.60 -9.55
N GLY A 749 3.67 8.92 -10.46
CA GLY A 749 3.86 8.77 -11.90
C GLY A 749 5.09 9.49 -12.45
N ILE A 750 5.30 10.75 -12.04
CA ILE A 750 6.47 11.55 -12.41
C ILE A 750 7.76 10.95 -11.83
N GLU A 751 7.75 10.54 -10.56
CA GLU A 751 8.88 9.84 -9.92
C GLU A 751 9.23 8.54 -10.67
N GLY A 752 8.21 7.83 -11.15
CA GLY A 752 8.32 6.61 -11.94
C GLY A 752 8.92 6.84 -13.33
N LEU A 753 8.55 7.94 -14.01
CA LEU A 753 9.13 8.32 -15.30
C LEU A 753 10.64 8.57 -15.20
N PHE A 754 11.12 9.21 -14.13
CA PHE A 754 12.56 9.37 -13.92
C PHE A 754 13.24 8.03 -13.61
N GLY A 755 12.63 7.21 -12.74
CA GLY A 755 13.11 5.85 -12.47
C GLY A 755 14.58 5.76 -12.05
N ASN A 756 15.30 4.75 -12.55
CA ASN A 756 16.66 4.40 -12.15
C ASN A 756 17.75 5.15 -12.95
N VAL A 757 17.81 6.48 -12.85
CA VAL A 757 18.78 7.32 -13.59
C VAL A 757 20.27 7.04 -13.27
N LYS A 758 20.59 6.55 -12.07
CA LYS A 758 21.94 6.12 -11.64
C LYS A 758 22.35 4.76 -12.20
N GLY A 759 21.38 3.93 -12.59
CA GLY A 759 21.60 2.56 -13.03
C GLY A 759 21.39 2.39 -14.52
N ASP A 760 20.41 1.56 -14.88
CA ASP A 760 20.12 1.18 -16.26
C ASP A 760 19.13 2.10 -16.98
N GLY A 761 18.72 3.20 -16.33
CA GLY A 761 17.82 4.20 -16.89
C GLY A 761 16.38 3.74 -17.07
N ARG A 762 16.00 2.57 -16.53
CA ARG A 762 14.61 2.10 -16.63
C ARG A 762 13.68 2.94 -15.75
N PRO A 763 12.46 3.25 -16.23
CA PRO A 763 11.43 3.82 -15.38
C PRO A 763 10.99 2.81 -14.31
N TYR A 764 10.28 3.32 -13.30
CA TYR A 764 9.43 2.49 -12.44
C TYR A 764 8.05 2.46 -13.09
N SER A 765 7.62 1.26 -13.49
CA SER A 765 6.48 1.07 -14.38
C SER A 765 5.31 0.42 -13.67
N GLY A 766 5.59 -0.49 -12.74
CA GLY A 766 4.61 -1.04 -11.81
C GLY A 766 4.72 -0.41 -10.43
N TRP A 767 3.65 -0.49 -9.66
CA TRP A 767 3.62 -0.03 -8.27
C TRP A 767 2.73 -0.95 -7.44
N TYR A 768 3.23 -1.56 -6.37
CA TYR A 768 2.44 -2.45 -5.49
C TYR A 768 1.62 -1.66 -4.48
N ALA A 769 0.65 -0.92 -5.01
CA ALA A 769 -0.23 0.04 -4.36
C ALA A 769 -1.37 0.43 -5.33
N PRO A 770 -2.40 1.16 -4.88
CA PRO A 770 -2.74 1.43 -3.47
C PRO A 770 -3.18 0.17 -2.73
N ALA A 771 -3.23 0.22 -1.40
CA ALA A 771 -3.70 -0.90 -0.58
C ALA A 771 -5.06 -0.60 0.07
N VAL A 772 -6.10 -1.32 -0.31
CA VAL A 772 -7.50 -0.89 -0.11
C VAL A 772 -8.34 -1.87 0.69
N ASN A 773 -7.65 -2.69 1.50
CA ASN A 773 -8.27 -3.50 2.53
C ASN A 773 -9.02 -2.63 3.54
N ILE A 774 -10.03 -3.19 4.20
CA ILE A 774 -10.93 -2.44 5.07
C ILE A 774 -10.35 -2.45 6.48
N HIS A 775 -10.45 -1.32 7.20
CA HIS A 775 -10.15 -1.28 8.64
C HIS A 775 -11.23 -2.03 9.42
N ARG A 776 -11.26 -3.36 9.31
CA ARG A 776 -12.26 -4.21 9.97
C ARG A 776 -12.17 -4.11 11.49
N ASN A 777 -10.95 -4.01 12.01
CA ASN A 777 -10.68 -3.93 13.43
C ASN A 777 -9.44 -3.06 13.67
N GLN A 778 -9.42 -2.34 14.79
CA GLN A 778 -8.40 -1.37 15.16
C GLN A 778 -7.01 -2.00 15.38
N PHE A 779 -6.96 -3.29 15.72
CA PHE A 779 -5.72 -4.02 16.00
C PHE A 779 -5.09 -4.67 14.77
N ALA A 780 -5.70 -4.58 13.59
CA ALA A 780 -5.11 -5.10 12.36
C ALA A 780 -3.78 -4.38 12.07
N GLY A 781 -2.71 -5.16 11.86
CA GLY A 781 -1.35 -4.63 11.80
C GLY A 781 -1.10 -3.60 10.70
N ARG A 782 -1.81 -3.73 9.58
CA ARG A 782 -1.60 -2.95 8.35
C ARG A 782 -2.63 -1.84 8.10
N ASN A 783 -3.50 -1.51 9.05
CA ASN A 783 -4.41 -0.35 8.91
C ASN A 783 -3.66 0.94 8.54
N TRP A 784 -2.40 1.09 8.97
CA TRP A 784 -1.61 2.26 8.62
C TRP A 784 -1.40 2.46 7.11
N GLU A 785 -1.43 1.41 6.30
CA GLU A 785 -1.26 1.50 4.85
C GLU A 785 -2.56 1.26 4.10
N TYR A 786 -3.71 1.27 4.78
CA TYR A 786 -5.04 1.23 4.19
C TYR A 786 -5.77 2.57 4.46
N TYR A 787 -6.93 2.77 3.83
CA TYR A 787 -7.63 4.06 3.85
C TYR A 787 -8.62 4.23 5.01
N SER A 788 -9.55 3.29 5.21
CA SER A 788 -10.73 3.52 6.06
C SER A 788 -11.51 2.23 6.38
N GLU A 789 -12.34 2.28 7.42
CA GLU A 789 -13.43 1.31 7.65
C GLU A 789 -14.55 1.37 6.58
N ASP A 790 -14.63 2.45 5.80
CA ASP A 790 -15.65 2.64 4.77
C ASP A 790 -15.18 2.25 3.35
N PRO A 791 -15.94 1.40 2.64
CA PRO A 791 -15.57 0.97 1.31
C PRO A 791 -15.67 2.03 0.22
N LEU A 792 -16.60 2.98 0.32
CA LEU A 792 -16.75 4.05 -0.67
C LEU A 792 -15.58 5.02 -0.55
N LEU A 793 -15.22 5.44 0.67
CA LEU A 793 -14.08 6.31 0.90
C LEU A 793 -12.78 5.67 0.38
N SER A 794 -12.52 4.42 0.77
CA SER A 794 -11.35 3.65 0.33
C SER A 794 -11.32 3.49 -1.19
N GLY A 795 -12.44 3.14 -1.81
CA GLY A 795 -12.56 2.95 -3.26
C GLY A 795 -12.33 4.25 -4.04
N LYS A 796 -12.96 5.37 -3.63
CA LYS A 796 -12.86 6.66 -4.33
C LYS A 796 -11.45 7.27 -4.21
N MET A 797 -10.81 7.15 -3.06
CA MET A 797 -9.42 7.59 -2.86
C MET A 797 -8.47 6.76 -3.70
N GLY A 798 -8.52 5.43 -3.57
CA GLY A 798 -7.69 4.53 -4.37
C GLY A 798 -7.90 4.71 -5.87
N ALA A 799 -9.15 4.90 -6.32
CA ALA A 799 -9.45 5.08 -7.74
C ALA A 799 -8.78 6.34 -8.31
N ASN A 800 -8.76 7.44 -7.55
CA ASN A 800 -8.11 8.67 -8.00
C ASN A 800 -6.58 8.57 -8.00
N VAL A 801 -5.97 7.88 -7.02
CA VAL A 801 -4.53 7.54 -7.07
C VAL A 801 -4.21 6.76 -8.35
N VAL A 802 -5.02 5.75 -8.68
CA VAL A 802 -4.85 4.94 -9.91
C VAL A 802 -5.01 5.79 -11.17
N ILE A 803 -6.01 6.68 -11.23
CA ILE A 803 -6.20 7.60 -12.37
C ILE A 803 -4.96 8.46 -12.57
N GLY A 804 -4.42 9.06 -11.50
CA GLY A 804 -3.22 9.88 -11.57
C GLY A 804 -1.99 9.10 -12.04
N ALA A 805 -1.73 7.92 -11.46
CA ALA A 805 -0.60 7.07 -11.83
C ALA A 805 -0.66 6.63 -13.31
N ASN A 806 -1.85 6.23 -13.78
CA ASN A 806 -2.11 5.83 -15.16
C ASN A 806 -1.77 6.94 -16.17
N LYS A 807 -1.96 8.22 -15.82
CA LYS A 807 -1.63 9.36 -16.70
C LYS A 807 -0.15 9.48 -17.01
N LYS A 808 0.72 8.90 -16.18
CA LYS A 808 2.18 8.88 -16.37
C LYS A 808 2.72 7.49 -16.72
N GLY A 809 1.82 6.56 -17.06
CA GLY A 809 2.18 5.22 -17.50
C GLY A 809 2.67 4.30 -16.40
N VAL A 810 2.31 4.56 -15.14
CA VAL A 810 2.54 3.64 -14.02
C VAL A 810 1.28 2.81 -13.80
N TYR A 811 1.40 1.49 -13.90
CA TYR A 811 0.31 0.57 -13.54
C TYR A 811 0.39 0.19 -12.06
N THR A 812 -0.76 0.15 -11.42
CA THR A 812 -0.94 -0.05 -9.98
C THR A 812 -1.44 -1.46 -9.72
N TYR A 813 -0.72 -2.26 -8.94
CA TYR A 813 -1.20 -3.55 -8.43
C TYR A 813 -2.00 -3.29 -7.16
N VAL A 814 -3.28 -2.96 -7.34
CA VAL A 814 -4.22 -2.71 -6.23
C VAL A 814 -4.25 -3.94 -5.33
N LYS A 815 -4.08 -3.78 -4.02
CA LYS A 815 -3.84 -4.89 -3.10
C LYS A 815 -4.59 -4.77 -1.77
N HIS A 816 -4.79 -5.85 -1.02
CA HIS A 816 -4.59 -7.26 -1.38
C HIS A 816 -5.96 -7.85 -1.68
N PHE A 817 -6.15 -8.36 -2.89
CA PHE A 817 -7.43 -8.85 -3.40
C PHE A 817 -7.64 -10.32 -2.99
N ALA A 818 -8.43 -10.63 -1.96
CA ALA A 818 -9.23 -9.75 -1.09
C ALA A 818 -9.22 -10.25 0.36
N VAL A 819 -9.78 -9.46 1.28
CA VAL A 819 -10.07 -9.87 2.68
C VAL A 819 -8.81 -10.19 3.50
N ASN A 820 -7.77 -9.37 3.35
CA ASN A 820 -6.49 -9.50 4.05
C ASN A 820 -6.38 -8.46 5.19
N ASP A 821 -7.40 -8.46 6.05
CA ASP A 821 -7.59 -7.46 7.11
C ASP A 821 -7.07 -7.94 8.48
N GLN A 822 -6.33 -9.05 8.50
CA GLN A 822 -5.67 -9.64 9.68
C GLN A 822 -4.29 -10.19 9.30
N GLU A 823 -3.26 -9.82 10.05
CA GLU A 823 -1.89 -10.25 9.76
C GLU A 823 -1.54 -11.59 10.40
N THR A 824 -2.06 -11.85 11.60
CA THR A 824 -1.80 -13.07 12.35
C THR A 824 -2.27 -14.30 11.57
N ASN A 825 -1.34 -15.20 11.23
CA ASN A 825 -1.55 -16.44 10.47
C ASN A 825 -1.97 -16.27 9.00
N ARG A 826 -1.86 -15.08 8.40
CA ARG A 826 -2.24 -14.87 7.00
C ARG A 826 -1.50 -15.80 6.03
N ASP A 827 -0.23 -16.10 6.31
CA ASP A 827 0.67 -16.93 5.49
C ASP A 827 0.84 -18.37 6.01
N SER A 828 0.24 -18.70 7.16
CA SER A 828 0.21 -20.05 7.78
C SER A 828 -0.80 -20.95 7.08
N ASN A 829 -0.48 -21.39 5.85
CA ASN A 829 -1.36 -22.15 4.93
C ASN A 829 -2.61 -21.39 4.45
N GLY A 830 -2.59 -20.06 4.57
CA GLY A 830 -3.69 -19.16 4.22
C GLY A 830 -4.76 -19.16 5.30
N LEU A 831 -4.92 -18.03 6.01
CA LEU A 831 -6.00 -17.84 7.00
C LEU A 831 -7.37 -18.12 6.34
N VAL A 832 -8.14 -19.03 6.91
CA VAL A 832 -9.47 -19.41 6.41
C VAL A 832 -10.49 -18.38 6.87
N VAL A 833 -10.89 -17.47 5.98
CA VAL A 833 -11.89 -16.44 6.30
C VAL A 833 -13.28 -16.94 5.90
N TRP A 834 -14.19 -16.98 6.87
CA TRP A 834 -15.61 -17.27 6.65
C TRP A 834 -16.41 -15.96 6.69
N LEU A 835 -17.26 -15.74 5.69
CA LEU A 835 -18.13 -14.57 5.55
C LEU A 835 -19.22 -14.85 4.50
N ASN A 836 -20.37 -14.19 4.61
CA ASN A 836 -21.41 -14.28 3.58
C ASN A 836 -21.06 -13.39 2.37
N GLU A 837 -21.68 -13.69 1.23
CA GLU A 837 -21.41 -12.98 -0.02
C GLU A 837 -21.91 -11.53 0.00
N GLN A 838 -22.93 -11.22 0.81
CA GLN A 838 -23.37 -9.85 1.04
C GLN A 838 -22.22 -8.99 1.59
N SER A 839 -21.60 -9.43 2.69
CA SER A 839 -20.50 -8.72 3.33
C SER A 839 -19.29 -8.64 2.41
N LEU A 840 -18.98 -9.74 1.71
CA LEU A 840 -17.91 -9.77 0.73
C LEU A 840 -18.11 -8.70 -0.36
N ARG A 841 -19.31 -8.58 -0.93
CA ARG A 841 -19.61 -7.64 -2.04
C ARG A 841 -19.81 -6.19 -1.60
N GLU A 842 -20.49 -5.96 -0.49
CA GLU A 842 -20.84 -4.61 -0.02
C GLU A 842 -19.68 -3.93 0.73
N ILE A 843 -18.80 -4.70 1.38
CA ILE A 843 -17.70 -4.17 2.20
C ILE A 843 -16.34 -4.45 1.55
N TYR A 844 -15.93 -5.71 1.44
CA TYR A 844 -14.52 -6.05 1.20
C TYR A 844 -14.09 -5.98 -0.27
N LEU A 845 -15.02 -6.24 -1.20
CA LEU A 845 -14.77 -6.15 -2.64
C LEU A 845 -15.08 -4.78 -3.22
N LYS A 846 -15.91 -3.99 -2.54
CA LYS A 846 -16.41 -2.71 -3.05
C LYS A 846 -15.29 -1.69 -3.38
N PRO A 847 -14.21 -1.53 -2.58
CA PRO A 847 -13.10 -0.65 -2.95
C PRO A 847 -12.45 -1.08 -4.27
N PHE A 848 -12.20 -2.38 -4.43
CA PHE A 848 -11.62 -2.94 -5.66
C PHE A 848 -12.55 -2.77 -6.86
N GLU A 849 -13.87 -2.98 -6.68
CA GLU A 849 -14.87 -2.76 -7.72
C GLU A 849 -14.83 -1.32 -8.23
N ILE A 850 -14.85 -0.34 -7.32
CA ILE A 850 -14.79 1.09 -7.66
C ILE A 850 -13.51 1.39 -8.43
N ILE A 851 -12.36 0.86 -7.98
CA ILE A 851 -11.07 1.11 -8.62
C ILE A 851 -10.97 0.47 -10.01
N VAL A 852 -11.55 -0.72 -10.19
CA VAL A 852 -11.61 -1.37 -11.52
C VAL A 852 -12.53 -0.60 -12.46
N LYS A 853 -13.76 -0.28 -12.02
CA LYS A 853 -14.80 0.33 -12.87
C LYS A 853 -14.56 1.82 -13.13
N GLU A 854 -14.08 2.57 -12.15
CA GLU A 854 -13.90 4.01 -12.23
C GLU A 854 -12.42 4.42 -12.34
N GLY A 855 -11.53 3.75 -11.60
CA GLY A 855 -10.10 4.07 -11.60
C GLY A 855 -9.35 3.61 -12.85
N GLY A 856 -9.87 2.57 -13.53
CA GLY A 856 -9.24 1.97 -14.70
C GLY A 856 -7.95 1.23 -14.35
N SER A 857 -7.91 0.54 -13.21
CA SER A 857 -6.75 -0.28 -12.84
C SER A 857 -6.45 -1.35 -13.89
N ARG A 858 -5.17 -1.55 -14.17
CA ARG A 858 -4.64 -2.53 -15.13
C ARG A 858 -3.86 -3.64 -14.43
N ALA A 859 -3.73 -3.58 -13.11
CA ALA A 859 -3.07 -4.63 -12.35
C ALA A 859 -3.70 -4.81 -10.96
N ILE A 860 -3.68 -6.03 -10.43
CA ILE A 860 -4.19 -6.36 -9.09
C ILE A 860 -3.27 -7.39 -8.46
N MET A 861 -3.05 -7.29 -7.15
CA MET A 861 -2.32 -8.29 -6.37
C MET A 861 -3.29 -9.11 -5.52
N SER A 862 -3.25 -10.43 -5.64
CA SER A 862 -4.04 -11.33 -4.78
C SER A 862 -3.53 -11.31 -3.34
N SER A 863 -4.25 -11.91 -2.40
CA SER A 863 -3.84 -12.02 -0.99
C SER A 863 -3.31 -13.40 -0.60
N PHE A 864 -2.76 -13.50 0.62
CA PHE A 864 -2.33 -14.76 1.26
C PHE A 864 -3.49 -15.60 1.79
N ASN A 865 -4.55 -14.97 2.30
CA ASN A 865 -5.66 -15.65 2.96
C ASN A 865 -6.54 -16.47 1.98
N ARG A 866 -7.49 -17.20 2.56
CA ARG A 866 -8.52 -17.95 1.85
C ARG A 866 -9.86 -17.26 2.04
N ILE A 867 -10.72 -17.41 1.04
CA ILE A 867 -12.14 -17.07 1.11
C ILE A 867 -12.87 -18.41 1.12
N GLY A 868 -13.48 -18.75 2.26
CA GLY A 868 -13.90 -20.11 2.53
C GLY A 868 -12.72 -21.08 2.40
N ARG A 869 -12.90 -22.16 1.64
CA ARG A 869 -11.87 -23.20 1.52
C ARG A 869 -10.72 -22.85 0.59
N VAL A 870 -10.91 -21.87 -0.29
CA VAL A 870 -10.04 -21.64 -1.45
C VAL A 870 -9.12 -20.45 -1.20
N TRP A 871 -7.82 -20.63 -1.43
CA TRP A 871 -6.85 -19.52 -1.43
C TRP A 871 -7.28 -18.43 -2.41
N ALA A 872 -7.22 -17.16 -1.99
CA ALA A 872 -7.70 -16.03 -2.78
C ALA A 872 -7.07 -15.95 -4.18
N GLY A 873 -5.74 -16.16 -4.29
CA GLY A 873 -5.07 -16.24 -5.60
C GLY A 873 -5.46 -17.48 -6.43
N GLY A 874 -5.94 -18.54 -5.79
CA GLY A 874 -6.38 -19.76 -6.45
C GLY A 874 -7.89 -19.85 -6.68
N ASN A 875 -8.64 -18.77 -6.43
CA ASN A 875 -10.09 -18.77 -6.45
C ASN A 875 -10.61 -18.28 -7.82
N TYR A 876 -11.15 -19.22 -8.62
CA TYR A 876 -11.69 -18.93 -9.96
C TYR A 876 -12.84 -17.94 -9.92
N GLU A 877 -13.73 -18.10 -8.94
CA GLU A 877 -14.88 -17.24 -8.75
C GLU A 877 -14.47 -15.80 -8.42
N LEU A 878 -13.37 -15.62 -7.68
CA LEU A 878 -12.82 -14.29 -7.39
C LEU A 878 -12.11 -13.68 -8.60
N LEU A 879 -11.10 -14.37 -9.15
CA LEU A 879 -10.19 -13.80 -10.16
C LEU A 879 -10.76 -13.79 -11.58
N THR A 880 -11.62 -14.75 -11.92
CA THR A 880 -12.31 -14.80 -13.21
C THR A 880 -13.75 -14.34 -13.06
N GLY A 881 -14.53 -15.00 -12.20
CA GLY A 881 -15.96 -14.72 -12.04
C GLY A 881 -16.29 -13.26 -11.72
N VAL A 882 -15.88 -12.78 -10.54
CA VAL A 882 -16.14 -11.40 -10.14
C VAL A 882 -15.27 -10.43 -10.92
N LEU A 883 -13.94 -10.60 -10.87
CA LEU A 883 -13.03 -9.58 -11.37
C LEU A 883 -13.12 -9.39 -12.89
N ARG A 884 -13.15 -10.46 -13.68
CA ARG A 884 -13.08 -10.38 -15.15
C ARG A 884 -14.45 -10.43 -15.81
N GLU A 885 -15.36 -11.30 -15.36
CA GLU A 885 -16.68 -11.44 -15.98
C GLU A 885 -17.65 -10.36 -15.51
N GLU A 886 -17.76 -10.13 -14.19
CA GLU A 886 -18.70 -9.15 -13.65
C GLU A 886 -18.19 -7.71 -13.75
N TRP A 887 -16.91 -7.46 -13.43
CA TRP A 887 -16.36 -6.09 -13.43
C TRP A 887 -15.65 -5.71 -14.73
N GLY A 888 -15.35 -6.68 -15.60
CA GLY A 888 -14.72 -6.42 -16.89
C GLY A 888 -13.23 -6.10 -16.83
N PHE A 889 -12.53 -6.49 -15.75
CA PHE A 889 -11.10 -6.21 -15.60
C PHE A 889 -10.26 -6.80 -16.74
N LYS A 890 -9.37 -5.97 -17.29
CA LYS A 890 -8.41 -6.33 -18.33
C LYS A 890 -7.02 -5.89 -17.87
N GLY A 891 -6.18 -6.86 -17.58
CA GLY A 891 -4.87 -6.58 -17.02
C GLY A 891 -4.26 -7.77 -16.32
N THR A 892 -3.21 -7.49 -15.55
CA THR A 892 -2.37 -8.49 -14.87
C THR A 892 -2.82 -8.69 -13.43
N VAL A 893 -3.15 -9.92 -13.07
CA VAL A 893 -3.23 -10.35 -11.68
C VAL A 893 -1.88 -10.95 -11.27
N ILE A 894 -1.26 -10.39 -10.24
CA ILE A 894 -0.06 -10.92 -9.60
C ILE A 894 -0.43 -11.62 -8.28
N THR A 895 0.32 -12.63 -7.86
CA THR A 895 0.20 -13.15 -6.49
C THR A 895 0.77 -12.14 -5.48
N ASP A 896 0.37 -12.25 -4.21
CA ASP A 896 1.25 -11.81 -3.11
C ASP A 896 2.55 -12.64 -3.12
N TYR A 897 3.54 -12.29 -2.29
CA TYR A 897 4.87 -12.89 -2.32
C TYR A 897 4.80 -14.40 -2.08
N ASN A 898 5.02 -15.19 -3.13
CA ASN A 898 4.83 -16.64 -3.06
C ASN A 898 6.00 -17.28 -2.31
N LEU A 899 5.72 -17.77 -1.10
CA LEU A 899 6.73 -18.35 -0.21
C LEU A 899 7.36 -19.65 -0.76
N GLN A 900 6.77 -20.28 -1.78
CA GLN A 900 7.15 -21.56 -2.41
C GLN A 900 7.19 -22.78 -1.47
N SER A 901 7.62 -22.64 -0.23
CA SER A 901 7.76 -23.69 0.78
C SER A 901 6.45 -24.15 1.39
N SER A 902 5.39 -23.35 1.31
CA SER A 902 4.09 -23.63 1.94
C SER A 902 3.19 -24.55 1.09
N GLY A 903 3.44 -24.66 -0.22
CA GLY A 903 2.70 -25.53 -1.14
C GLY A 903 1.25 -25.12 -1.45
N TYR A 904 0.61 -24.29 -0.63
CA TYR A 904 -0.80 -23.91 -0.84
C TYR A 904 -1.02 -22.83 -1.91
N MET A 905 -0.04 -21.94 -2.13
CA MET A 905 -0.07 -20.93 -3.20
C MET A 905 0.38 -21.55 -4.52
N SER A 906 -0.36 -22.55 -4.99
CA SER A 906 -0.04 -23.32 -6.19
C SER A 906 -0.09 -22.44 -7.45
N PRO A 907 1.02 -22.31 -8.22
CA PRO A 907 0.99 -21.56 -9.48
C PRO A 907 0.07 -22.17 -10.54
N ASP A 908 -0.20 -23.48 -10.50
CA ASP A 908 -1.18 -24.14 -11.38
C ASP A 908 -2.61 -23.74 -11.04
N GLN A 909 -2.95 -23.75 -9.76
CA GLN A 909 -4.25 -23.25 -9.31
C GLN A 909 -4.41 -21.77 -9.66
N PHE A 910 -3.38 -20.95 -9.42
CA PHE A 910 -3.37 -19.52 -9.75
C PHE A 910 -3.61 -19.28 -11.24
N LEU A 911 -2.89 -19.97 -12.12
CA LEU A 911 -3.05 -19.85 -13.56
C LEU A 911 -4.45 -20.29 -14.02
N ARG A 912 -5.03 -21.37 -13.46
CA ARG A 912 -6.40 -21.80 -13.78
C ARG A 912 -7.44 -20.78 -13.32
N ALA A 913 -7.27 -20.24 -12.12
CA ALA A 913 -8.14 -19.23 -11.52
C ALA A 913 -8.24 -17.93 -12.34
N GLY A 914 -7.25 -17.62 -13.18
CA GLY A 914 -7.19 -16.37 -13.95
C GLY A 914 -6.04 -15.44 -13.56
N GLY A 915 -5.13 -15.93 -12.71
CA GLY A 915 -3.87 -15.30 -12.35
C GLY A 915 -2.86 -15.29 -13.50
N ASP A 916 -1.95 -14.32 -13.49
CA ASP A 916 -1.06 -14.05 -14.63
C ASP A 916 0.43 -14.05 -14.27
N LEU A 917 0.82 -13.42 -13.16
CA LEU A 917 2.21 -13.23 -12.76
C LEU A 917 2.45 -13.76 -11.34
N ASN A 918 3.44 -14.63 -11.16
CA ASN A 918 3.79 -15.14 -9.84
C ASN A 918 4.89 -14.27 -9.23
N LEU A 919 4.63 -13.67 -8.06
CA LEU A 919 5.60 -12.83 -7.34
C LEU A 919 6.67 -13.71 -6.68
N VAL A 920 7.64 -14.13 -7.48
CA VAL A 920 8.76 -14.98 -7.10
C VAL A 920 9.99 -14.66 -7.97
N GLN A 921 11.19 -15.00 -7.49
CA GLN A 921 12.43 -14.90 -8.27
C GLN A 921 12.97 -16.30 -8.56
N GLY A 922 12.97 -16.71 -9.84
CA GLY A 922 13.70 -17.90 -10.28
C GLY A 922 13.28 -19.18 -9.58
N GLY A 923 12.02 -19.58 -9.77
CA GLY A 923 11.48 -20.84 -9.27
C GLY A 923 10.40 -21.30 -10.23
N PHE A 924 10.75 -22.14 -11.22
CA PHE A 924 9.73 -22.81 -12.00
C PHE A 924 9.03 -23.81 -11.07
N PRO A 925 7.70 -23.74 -10.90
CA PRO A 925 7.00 -24.72 -10.11
C PRO A 925 7.26 -26.12 -10.68
N ASN A 926 7.48 -27.10 -9.81
CA ASN A 926 7.66 -28.50 -10.24
C ASN A 926 6.49 -29.03 -11.08
N SER A 927 5.30 -28.41 -10.95
CA SER A 927 4.07 -28.75 -11.68
C SER A 927 4.08 -28.34 -13.16
N PHE A 928 4.85 -27.33 -13.59
CA PHE A 928 4.93 -26.94 -15.00
C PHE A 928 6.34 -27.17 -15.57
N LYS A 929 6.45 -28.15 -16.46
CA LYS A 929 7.66 -28.36 -17.27
C LYS A 929 7.35 -28.14 -18.73
N ALA A 930 8.09 -27.23 -19.37
CA ALA A 930 7.93 -26.92 -20.79
C ALA A 930 8.01 -28.15 -21.70
N SER A 931 8.77 -29.18 -21.30
CA SER A 931 8.93 -30.41 -22.07
C SER A 931 7.66 -31.25 -22.21
N ASN A 932 6.70 -31.11 -21.29
CA ASN A 932 5.52 -31.98 -21.18
C ASN A 932 4.20 -31.19 -21.03
N ALA A 933 4.17 -29.91 -21.38
CA ALA A 933 2.98 -29.07 -21.27
C ALA A 933 1.83 -29.60 -22.14
N SER A 934 0.64 -29.73 -21.55
CA SER A 934 -0.61 -30.06 -22.24
C SER A 934 -1.13 -28.87 -23.07
N ALA A 935 -2.13 -29.12 -23.92
CA ALA A 935 -2.80 -28.06 -24.68
C ALA A 935 -3.43 -27.01 -23.73
N THR A 936 -4.06 -27.46 -22.65
CA THR A 936 -4.58 -26.58 -21.57
C THR A 936 -3.47 -25.74 -20.93
N ASP A 937 -2.32 -26.34 -20.59
CA ASP A 937 -1.23 -25.60 -19.97
C ASP A 937 -0.74 -24.47 -20.90
N VAL A 938 -0.55 -24.76 -22.18
CA VAL A 938 -0.14 -23.75 -23.16
C VAL A 938 -1.20 -22.67 -23.34
N ASN A 939 -2.50 -23.01 -23.29
CA ASN A 939 -3.59 -22.04 -23.36
C ASN A 939 -3.58 -21.08 -22.15
N LEU A 940 -3.42 -21.62 -20.94
CA LEU A 940 -3.32 -20.82 -19.71
C LEU A 940 -2.10 -19.89 -19.73
N LEU A 941 -0.94 -20.40 -20.15
CA LEU A 941 0.29 -19.60 -20.29
C LEU A 941 0.14 -18.48 -21.33
N ARG A 942 -0.55 -18.74 -22.44
CA ARG A 942 -0.86 -17.72 -23.46
C ARG A 942 -1.77 -16.64 -22.91
N ARG A 943 -2.83 -17.00 -22.19
CA ARG A 943 -3.74 -16.05 -21.52
C ARG A 943 -2.98 -15.14 -20.55
N ALA A 944 -2.22 -15.74 -19.63
CA ALA A 944 -1.42 -15.03 -18.65
C ALA A 944 -0.40 -14.09 -19.31
N THR A 945 0.30 -14.58 -20.34
CA THR A 945 1.24 -13.78 -21.12
C THR A 945 0.55 -12.60 -21.80
N LYS A 946 -0.61 -12.80 -22.43
CA LYS A 946 -1.39 -11.73 -23.06
C LYS A 946 -1.74 -10.64 -22.05
N ASN A 947 -2.22 -11.02 -20.87
CA ASN A 947 -2.57 -10.10 -19.80
C ASN A 947 -1.36 -9.26 -19.33
N ILE A 948 -0.19 -9.88 -19.19
CA ILE A 948 1.05 -9.15 -18.86
C ILE A 948 1.46 -8.21 -20.00
N LEU A 949 1.41 -8.67 -21.25
CA LEU A 949 1.75 -7.84 -22.41
C LEU A 949 0.80 -6.64 -22.55
N TYR A 950 -0.50 -6.84 -22.33
CA TYR A 950 -1.51 -5.78 -22.37
C TYR A 950 -1.25 -4.68 -21.34
N THR A 951 -0.88 -5.04 -20.12
CA THR A 951 -0.50 -4.09 -19.07
C THR A 951 0.78 -3.33 -19.44
N VAL A 952 1.84 -4.06 -19.83
CA VAL A 952 3.14 -3.45 -20.15
C VAL A 952 3.07 -2.54 -21.37
N ALA A 953 2.29 -2.90 -22.40
CA ALA A 953 2.11 -2.09 -23.61
C ALA A 953 1.54 -0.69 -23.30
N GLN A 954 0.84 -0.53 -22.18
CA GLN A 954 0.24 0.74 -21.74
C GLN A 954 1.04 1.43 -20.63
N SER A 955 2.33 1.13 -20.52
CA SER A 955 3.18 1.65 -19.45
C SER A 955 4.32 2.53 -19.98
N ASN A 956 4.90 3.32 -19.08
CA ASN A 956 6.09 4.12 -19.37
C ASN A 956 7.33 3.28 -19.75
N ALA A 957 7.33 1.96 -19.52
CA ALA A 957 8.38 1.07 -19.99
C ALA A 957 8.51 1.02 -21.53
N MET A 958 7.43 1.39 -22.23
CA MET A 958 7.35 1.45 -23.68
C MET A 958 7.86 2.77 -24.26
N ASN A 959 8.18 3.78 -23.45
CA ASN A 959 8.87 4.96 -23.96
C ASN A 959 10.17 4.56 -24.66
N GLY A 960 10.37 5.08 -25.87
CA GLY A 960 11.47 4.74 -26.77
C GLY A 960 11.28 3.47 -27.59
N MET A 961 10.13 2.77 -27.47
CA MET A 961 9.80 1.59 -28.27
C MET A 961 8.94 1.97 -29.47
N GLY A 962 9.36 1.54 -30.65
CA GLY A 962 8.64 1.79 -31.89
C GLY A 962 9.47 1.38 -33.10
N GLU A 963 8.86 1.49 -34.27
CA GLU A 963 9.46 1.10 -35.54
C GLU A 963 10.84 1.76 -35.77
N GLY A 964 11.83 0.96 -36.14
CA GLY A 964 13.20 1.41 -36.42
C GLY A 964 14.09 1.61 -35.18
N ASN A 965 13.58 1.42 -33.96
CA ASN A 965 14.41 1.42 -32.75
C ASN A 965 14.83 0.00 -32.38
N VAL A 966 16.14 -0.26 -32.30
CA VAL A 966 16.70 -1.56 -31.89
C VAL A 966 17.36 -1.42 -30.52
N TRP A 967 16.82 -2.12 -29.53
CA TRP A 967 17.35 -2.13 -28.16
C TRP A 967 18.12 -3.42 -27.87
N ALA A 968 19.20 -3.32 -27.10
CA ALA A 968 19.95 -4.48 -26.61
C ALA A 968 20.31 -4.32 -25.13
N TYR A 969 20.52 -5.43 -24.43
CA TYR A 969 21.08 -5.41 -23.08
C TYR A 969 22.60 -5.60 -23.14
N ALA A 970 23.34 -4.56 -22.78
CA ALA A 970 24.79 -4.58 -22.72
C ALA A 970 25.27 -4.95 -21.32
N ILE A 971 26.40 -5.67 -21.24
CA ILE A 971 27.07 -5.99 -19.97
C ILE A 971 27.39 -4.71 -19.16
N PRO A 972 27.47 -4.81 -17.82
CA PRO A 972 27.75 -3.65 -16.97
C PRO A 972 29.04 -2.92 -17.34
N MET A 973 29.08 -1.59 -17.21
CA MET A 973 30.27 -0.80 -17.55
C MET A 973 31.51 -1.21 -16.75
N TRP A 974 31.34 -1.58 -15.48
CA TRP A 974 32.44 -2.03 -14.65
C TRP A 974 33.01 -3.38 -15.14
N VAL A 975 32.18 -4.27 -15.71
CA VAL A 975 32.65 -5.52 -16.35
C VAL A 975 33.43 -5.18 -17.63
N VAL A 976 32.95 -4.22 -18.42
CA VAL A 976 33.69 -3.73 -19.61
C VAL A 976 35.05 -3.17 -19.20
N ILE A 977 35.10 -2.33 -18.16
CA ILE A 977 36.36 -1.77 -17.66
C ILE A 977 37.30 -2.89 -17.20
N LEU A 978 36.79 -3.88 -16.47
CA LEU A 978 37.56 -5.04 -16.01
C LEU A 978 38.14 -5.84 -17.18
N ILE A 979 37.35 -6.09 -18.23
CA ILE A 979 37.83 -6.72 -19.48
C ILE A 979 38.90 -5.86 -20.15
N VAL A 980 38.70 -4.53 -20.23
CA VAL A 980 39.67 -3.61 -20.82
C VAL A 980 40.98 -3.61 -20.03
N VAL A 981 40.92 -3.61 -18.70
CA VAL A 981 42.10 -3.71 -17.82
C VAL A 981 42.84 -5.02 -18.05
N ASP A 982 42.14 -6.14 -18.14
CA ASP A 982 42.73 -7.45 -18.40
C ASP A 982 43.42 -7.48 -19.78
N CYS A 983 42.75 -6.98 -20.83
CA CYS A 983 43.32 -6.87 -22.16
C CYS A 983 44.54 -5.93 -22.21
N ALA A 984 44.46 -4.78 -21.53
CA ALA A 984 45.56 -3.83 -21.45
C ALA A 984 46.77 -4.41 -20.71
N ALA A 985 46.55 -5.16 -19.62
CA ALA A 985 47.61 -5.87 -18.90
C ALA A 985 48.30 -6.89 -19.82
N VAL A 986 47.54 -7.72 -20.53
CA VAL A 986 48.09 -8.69 -21.50
C VAL A 986 48.93 -7.99 -22.57
N ALA A 987 48.43 -6.89 -23.14
CA ALA A 987 49.16 -6.11 -24.14
C ALA A 987 50.47 -5.52 -23.56
N ALA A 988 50.41 -4.92 -22.37
CA ALA A 988 51.59 -4.35 -21.70
C ALA A 988 52.65 -5.41 -21.38
N PHE A 989 52.25 -6.56 -20.85
CA PHE A 989 53.17 -7.69 -20.61
C PHE A 989 53.70 -8.30 -21.92
N GLY A 990 52.91 -8.29 -22.99
CA GLY A 990 53.35 -8.66 -24.33
C GLY A 990 54.45 -7.74 -24.87
N VAL A 991 54.27 -6.41 -24.73
CA VAL A 991 55.28 -5.41 -25.12
C VAL A 991 56.54 -5.54 -24.26
N TRP A 992 56.40 -5.66 -22.93
CA TRP A 992 57.56 -5.89 -22.05
C TRP A 992 58.29 -7.18 -22.43
N GLY A 993 57.54 -8.23 -22.74
CA GLY A 993 58.06 -9.52 -23.20
C GLY A 993 58.86 -9.41 -24.49
N PHE A 994 58.33 -8.67 -25.47
CA PHE A 994 59.04 -8.40 -26.72
C PHE A 994 60.41 -7.76 -26.47
N PHE A 995 60.49 -6.71 -25.64
CA PHE A 995 61.76 -6.06 -25.31
C PHE A 995 62.69 -6.95 -24.47
N ALA A 996 62.15 -7.70 -23.51
CA ALA A 996 62.92 -8.62 -22.67
C ALA A 996 63.55 -9.75 -23.50
N ILE A 997 62.77 -10.38 -24.38
CA ILE A 997 63.22 -11.45 -25.28
C ILE A 997 64.24 -10.89 -26.29
N ARG A 998 63.98 -9.73 -26.89
CA ARG A 998 64.92 -9.09 -27.82
C ARG A 998 66.26 -8.78 -27.16
N LYS A 999 66.24 -8.29 -25.91
CA LYS A 999 67.47 -8.04 -25.12
C LYS A 999 68.21 -9.33 -24.81
N ALA A 1000 67.48 -10.40 -24.47
CA ALA A 1000 68.07 -11.72 -24.20
C ALA A 1000 68.71 -12.34 -25.44
N LEU A 1001 68.06 -12.22 -26.61
CA LEU A 1001 68.58 -12.67 -27.91
C LEU A 1001 69.83 -11.89 -28.30
N LYS A 1002 69.81 -10.55 -28.25
CA LYS A 1002 71.00 -9.73 -28.52
C LYS A 1002 72.19 -10.07 -27.60
N LYS A 1003 71.93 -10.34 -26.32
CA LYS A 1003 72.97 -10.73 -25.36
C LYS A 1003 73.53 -12.12 -25.66
N GLN A 1004 72.67 -13.05 -26.12
CA GLN A 1004 73.11 -14.38 -26.55
C GLN A 1004 73.95 -14.30 -27.83
N GLU A 1005 73.54 -13.49 -28.82
CA GLU A 1005 74.33 -13.25 -30.04
C GLU A 1005 75.70 -12.63 -29.70
N ALA A 1006 75.74 -11.66 -28.78
CA ALA A 1006 76.99 -11.05 -28.33
C ALA A 1006 77.91 -12.02 -27.59
N GLU A 1007 77.36 -12.91 -26.75
CA GLU A 1007 78.15 -13.94 -26.05
C GLU A 1007 78.63 -15.05 -26.99
N GLN A 1008 77.83 -15.44 -27.98
CA GLN A 1008 78.26 -16.38 -29.03
C GLN A 1008 79.35 -15.78 -29.93
N ALA A 1009 79.27 -14.47 -30.22
CA ALA A 1009 80.33 -13.76 -30.91
C ALA A 1009 81.61 -13.63 -30.06
N ALA A 1010 81.48 -13.49 -28.73
CA ALA A 1010 82.62 -13.45 -27.81
C ALA A 1010 83.26 -14.84 -27.60
N GLU A 1011 82.48 -15.93 -27.53
CA GLU A 1011 82.99 -17.31 -27.50
C GLU A 1011 83.71 -17.66 -28.81
N GLY A 1012 83.16 -17.29 -29.97
CA GLY A 1012 83.83 -17.47 -31.26
C GLY A 1012 85.13 -16.66 -31.42
N ALA A 1013 85.19 -15.46 -30.85
CA ALA A 1013 86.42 -14.66 -30.81
C ALA A 1013 87.47 -15.19 -29.81
N SER A 1014 87.06 -15.96 -28.79
CA SER A 1014 87.98 -16.60 -27.84
C SER A 1014 88.54 -17.94 -28.34
N GLU A 1015 87.87 -18.63 -29.27
CA GLU A 1015 88.39 -19.82 -29.95
C GLU A 1015 89.44 -19.48 -31.02
N GLU A 1016 89.44 -18.26 -31.57
CA GLU A 1016 90.48 -17.78 -32.50
C GLU A 1016 91.75 -17.25 -31.80
N SER A 1017 91.82 -17.20 -30.46
CA SER A 1017 92.94 -16.62 -29.71
C SER A 1017 93.66 -17.55 -28.72
N SER A 1018 93.66 -18.87 -28.95
CA SER A 1018 94.58 -19.82 -28.27
C SER A 1018 95.69 -20.27 -29.24
N PRO A 1019 96.97 -19.91 -29.01
CA PRO A 1019 98.09 -20.42 -29.79
C PRO A 1019 98.66 -21.72 -29.20
N GLU A 1020 98.93 -22.67 -30.11
CA GLU A 1020 99.56 -24.02 -29.97
C GLU A 1020 98.82 -25.11 -29.17
#